data_AF-A0A8T5BMT7-F1
#
_entry.id   AF-A0A8T5BMT7-F1
#
_cell.length_a   1.000
_cell.length_b   1.000
_cell.length_c   1.000
_cell.angle_alpha   90.00
_cell.angle_beta   90.00
_cell.angle_gamma   90.00
#
_symmetry.space_group_name_H-M   'P 1'
#
loop_
_entity.id
_entity.type
_entity.pdbx_description
1 polymer ?
#
loop_
_entity_poly.entity_id
_entity_poly.type
_entity_poly.pdbx_seq_one_letter_code
_entity_poly.pdbx_strand_id
1 'polypeptide(L)'
;MSKKFLKLELIQDEIFKIFRESPLKIIKFSAILKNIFKNNYNLSINEGLKNEILLSLCKYLVFNRTFRVFPKLEQLIIEYENSTIPLLDYSKCFFAKAISEIFNEKISKYKNEAARRLFLKDLCELTDILHSFPLEKILSKIENLQLNERTNILFSEFTNKLKELTRVKWNPDLEIERKLDEAQKEIEIYITRMENLSGFKRGSIGSYNERVLIYSFFDPWYDEKSLLWGVNFYPILNILNLQPPYIFFDILRRGLLAREAARLFTPKIIEKMERCYEQMDYCAYKILDDFESEFWEFARHGVREESKYFDGINYYLEWEAIVGRDFLSKLLSRLKSISRFKSEIDFAEYQSIVDSLALKPKRIKLNQEELLILKFLSEKPLISVSELSQRTGLSIPTIQKLLRILRLKANIWPSLLVDLNKLNISCFLVFLKIVPHVLNELINIIWLFPYCGRIYKVFGETNLLCYFQLPSQNKDFIHEYLTTLKRMDLVEKTSIFEIEAFYYNFNPRFYDVKISDWNIPWDEWGLWFKEHLLTKGWLYAFKYKTKEQKRKLKIKKIDLEIIRLLRVNARYPFSELGSKLGVSGAYIGQRVKHLINSGIITPTIASFRIGLDESIFAVFDCKDEEANAIKSAFDELPMWQGFKINGDMEGLASMVYVPAGELQELLYAINKYLIESKIVNKYMIHIIERWTGMRRWLPVELYNDDVGWIFKKEEYLNQLKDEIEKLNEK
;
A
#
# COMPACT_ATOMS: atom_id res chain seq x y z
N MET A 1 -6.67 40.63 -12.17
CA MET A 1 -5.73 40.46 -11.04
C MET A 1 -6.50 40.58 -9.73
N SER A 2 -6.45 39.56 -8.87
CA SER A 2 -7.21 39.56 -7.60
C SER A 2 -6.59 40.55 -6.59
N LYS A 3 -7.39 41.18 -5.72
CA LYS A 3 -6.93 42.06 -4.62
C LYS A 3 -5.88 41.41 -3.69
N LYS A 4 -5.74 40.09 -3.72
CA LYS A 4 -4.77 39.33 -2.91
C LYS A 4 -3.39 39.24 -3.57
N PHE A 5 -3.30 39.30 -4.91
CA PHE A 5 -2.02 39.35 -5.63
C PHE A 5 -1.22 40.62 -5.29
N LEU A 6 -1.89 41.77 -5.30
CA LEU A 6 -1.35 43.06 -4.82
C LEU A 6 -0.82 43.02 -3.38
N LYS A 7 -1.34 42.13 -2.52
CA LYS A 7 -0.84 41.98 -1.13
C LYS A 7 0.46 41.20 -1.06
N LEU A 8 0.72 40.27 -1.99
CA LEU A 8 1.99 39.54 -2.05
C LEU A 8 3.10 40.44 -2.59
N GLU A 9 2.81 41.30 -3.58
CA GLU A 9 3.76 42.28 -4.10
C GLU A 9 4.27 43.22 -2.99
N LEU A 10 3.37 43.75 -2.17
CA LEU A 10 3.76 44.60 -1.03
C LEU A 10 4.65 43.87 -0.01
N ILE A 11 4.38 42.58 0.24
CA ILE A 11 5.22 41.75 1.14
C ILE A 11 6.58 41.47 0.48
N GLN A 12 6.62 41.29 -0.84
CA GLN A 12 7.85 41.08 -1.60
C GLN A 12 8.79 42.28 -1.49
N ASP A 13 8.26 43.50 -1.54
CA ASP A 13 9.05 44.73 -1.35
C ASP A 13 9.65 44.81 0.06
N GLU A 14 8.89 44.43 1.08
CA GLU A 14 9.37 44.36 2.46
C GLU A 14 10.47 43.30 2.63
N ILE A 15 10.29 42.11 2.05
CA ILE A 15 11.32 41.04 2.06
C ILE A 15 12.56 41.50 1.30
N PHE A 16 12.42 42.22 0.18
CA PHE A 16 13.55 42.76 -0.57
C PHE A 16 14.37 43.76 0.24
N LYS A 17 13.69 44.62 0.99
CA LYS A 17 14.36 45.54 1.93
C LYS A 17 15.15 44.76 3.00
N ILE A 18 14.54 43.73 3.59
CA ILE A 18 15.23 42.87 4.57
C ILE A 18 16.42 42.15 3.93
N PHE A 19 16.28 41.61 2.71
CA PHE A 19 17.35 40.96 1.98
C PHE A 19 18.54 41.90 1.75
N ARG A 20 18.29 43.15 1.34
CA ARG A 20 19.34 44.17 1.18
C ARG A 20 20.01 44.54 2.51
N GLU A 21 19.23 44.76 3.57
CA GLU A 21 19.73 45.11 4.90
C GLU A 21 20.44 43.93 5.59
N SER A 22 20.20 42.69 5.15
CA SER A 22 20.78 41.48 5.76
C SER A 22 22.28 41.36 5.50
N PRO A 23 23.08 40.95 6.50
CA PRO A 23 24.51 40.71 6.31
C PRO A 23 24.72 39.60 5.27
N LEU A 24 25.83 39.68 4.52
CA LEU A 24 26.23 38.64 3.56
C LEU A 24 26.74 37.39 4.30
N LYS A 25 25.82 36.70 4.96
CA LYS A 25 26.01 35.39 5.60
C LYS A 25 25.60 34.27 4.64
N ILE A 26 25.75 33.02 5.09
CA ILE A 26 25.68 31.83 4.23
C ILE A 26 24.39 31.70 3.42
N ILE A 27 23.21 32.05 3.97
CA ILE A 27 21.94 31.88 3.25
C ILE A 27 21.85 32.90 2.12
N LYS A 28 22.05 34.18 2.44
CA LYS A 28 22.10 35.26 1.43
C LYS A 28 23.17 35.00 0.38
N PHE A 29 24.39 34.66 0.81
CA PHE A 29 25.54 34.41 -0.06
C PHE A 29 25.32 33.22 -0.99
N SER A 30 24.85 32.09 -0.48
CA SER A 30 24.60 30.90 -1.29
C SER A 30 23.43 31.10 -2.27
N ALA A 31 22.40 31.87 -1.90
CA ALA A 31 21.31 32.23 -2.82
C ALA A 31 21.84 33.05 -4.02
N ILE A 32 22.72 34.02 -3.75
CA ILE A 32 23.38 34.81 -4.79
C ILE A 32 24.25 33.90 -5.68
N LEU A 33 25.11 33.09 -5.08
CA LEU A 33 26.01 32.19 -5.81
C LEU A 33 25.27 31.19 -6.70
N LYS A 34 24.21 30.55 -6.20
CA LYS A 34 23.38 29.63 -6.98
C LYS A 34 22.89 30.28 -8.28
N ASN A 35 22.43 31.52 -8.19
CA ASN A 35 21.91 32.24 -9.35
C ASN A 35 23.02 32.74 -10.29
N ILE A 36 24.18 33.13 -9.76
CA ILE A 36 25.36 33.44 -10.57
C ILE A 36 25.76 32.22 -11.41
N PHE A 37 25.89 31.04 -10.81
CA PHE A 37 26.32 29.85 -11.53
C PHE A 37 25.25 29.28 -12.47
N LYS A 38 23.97 29.43 -12.13
CA LYS A 38 22.87 28.94 -12.98
C LYS A 38 22.66 29.79 -14.24
N ASN A 39 22.88 31.10 -14.15
CA ASN A 39 22.57 32.04 -15.24
C ASN A 39 23.79 32.44 -16.09
N ASN A 40 25.02 32.17 -15.63
CA ASN A 40 26.23 32.49 -16.40
C ASN A 40 26.84 31.23 -17.04
N TYR A 41 26.37 30.90 -18.24
CA TYR A 41 26.83 29.75 -19.04
C TYR A 41 28.34 29.77 -19.38
N ASN A 42 29.01 30.91 -19.26
CA ASN A 42 30.44 31.06 -19.54
C ASN A 42 31.36 30.63 -18.39
N LEU A 43 30.81 30.27 -17.22
CA LEU A 43 31.58 29.73 -16.09
C LEU A 43 31.68 28.20 -16.24
N SER A 44 32.55 27.71 -17.13
CA SER A 44 32.86 26.27 -17.17
C SER A 44 33.67 25.89 -15.92
N ILE A 45 33.06 25.16 -14.99
CA ILE A 45 33.66 24.75 -13.72
C ILE A 45 33.93 23.24 -13.79
N ASN A 46 35.19 22.85 -13.60
CA ASN A 46 35.52 21.43 -13.50
C ASN A 46 35.08 20.84 -12.14
N GLU A 47 34.97 19.51 -12.05
CA GLU A 47 34.55 18.83 -10.81
C GLU A 47 35.45 19.14 -9.60
N GLY A 48 36.75 19.39 -9.80
CA GLY A 48 37.67 19.78 -8.73
C GLY A 48 37.27 21.10 -8.06
N LEU A 49 37.06 22.15 -8.85
CA LEU A 49 36.68 23.47 -8.38
C LEU A 49 35.26 23.50 -7.80
N LYS A 50 34.34 22.70 -8.35
CA LYS A 50 33.01 22.46 -7.77
C LYS A 50 33.11 21.90 -6.35
N ASN A 51 33.96 20.88 -6.14
CA ASN A 51 34.19 20.31 -4.82
C ASN A 51 34.83 21.31 -3.84
N GLU A 52 35.76 22.16 -4.30
CA GLU A 52 36.35 23.21 -3.46
C GLU A 52 35.33 24.29 -3.05
N ILE A 53 34.42 24.67 -3.94
CA ILE A 53 33.31 25.58 -3.61
C ILE A 53 32.39 24.95 -2.57
N LEU A 54 31.97 23.70 -2.79
CA LEU A 54 31.12 22.97 -1.84
C LEU A 54 31.79 22.85 -0.47
N LEU A 55 33.07 22.51 -0.43
CA LEU A 55 33.88 22.50 0.80
C LEU A 55 33.91 23.86 1.49
N SER A 56 34.01 24.95 0.73
CA SER A 56 34.02 26.31 1.27
C SER A 56 32.66 26.67 1.86
N LEU A 57 31.56 26.33 1.18
CA LEU A 57 30.19 26.53 1.68
C LEU A 57 29.93 25.69 2.94
N CYS A 58 30.40 24.44 2.96
CA CYS A 58 30.35 23.55 4.13
C CYS A 58 31.22 24.04 5.29
N LYS A 59 32.15 24.97 5.09
CA LYS A 59 32.90 25.61 6.18
C LYS A 59 32.32 26.97 6.57
N TYR A 60 31.14 27.31 6.05
CA TYR A 60 30.52 28.64 6.19
C TYR A 60 31.45 29.79 5.75
N LEU A 61 32.39 29.50 4.85
CA LEU A 61 33.36 30.47 4.36
C LEU A 61 32.72 31.33 3.27
N VAL A 62 32.32 32.54 3.63
CA VAL A 62 31.85 33.55 2.68
C VAL A 62 33.06 34.25 2.07
N PHE A 63 33.11 34.31 0.73
CA PHE A 63 34.06 35.13 -0.02
C PHE A 63 35.55 34.94 0.36
N ASN A 64 35.98 33.68 0.53
CA ASN A 64 37.37 33.30 0.83
C ASN A 64 38.25 33.13 -0.43
N ARG A 65 39.54 32.82 -0.27
CA ARG A 65 40.54 32.65 -1.34
C ARG A 65 40.08 31.73 -2.48
N THR A 66 39.34 30.66 -2.18
CA THR A 66 38.76 29.74 -3.18
C THR A 66 37.90 30.46 -4.23
N PHE A 67 37.15 31.47 -3.81
CA PHE A 67 36.25 32.24 -4.68
C PHE A 67 36.99 33.30 -5.50
N ARG A 68 38.24 33.64 -5.15
CA ARG A 68 39.07 34.63 -5.87
C ARG A 68 39.60 34.11 -7.20
N VAL A 69 39.47 32.80 -7.47
CA VAL A 69 39.83 32.19 -8.76
C VAL A 69 38.90 32.65 -9.88
N PHE A 70 37.71 33.18 -9.55
CA PHE A 70 36.73 33.67 -10.52
C PHE A 70 36.90 35.17 -10.79
N PRO A 71 37.37 35.57 -11.99
CA PRO A 71 37.43 36.98 -12.36
C PRO A 71 36.01 37.56 -12.33
N LYS A 72 35.84 38.74 -11.72
CA LYS A 72 34.56 39.47 -11.61
C LYS A 72 33.51 38.87 -10.67
N LEU A 73 33.80 37.83 -9.88
CA LEU A 73 32.81 37.29 -8.93
C LEU A 73 32.34 38.33 -7.91
N GLU A 74 33.24 39.20 -7.44
CA GLU A 74 32.89 40.31 -6.53
C GLU A 74 31.87 41.26 -7.17
N GLN A 75 32.11 41.64 -8.42
CA GLN A 75 31.22 42.50 -9.19
C GLN A 75 29.86 41.83 -9.43
N LEU A 76 29.85 40.55 -9.77
CA LEU A 76 28.63 39.76 -9.96
C LEU A 76 27.83 39.59 -8.66
N ILE A 77 28.50 39.45 -7.51
CA ILE A 77 27.82 39.39 -6.21
C ILE A 77 27.10 40.71 -5.95
N ILE A 78 27.77 41.85 -6.14
CA ILE A 78 27.17 43.18 -5.96
C ILE A 78 25.99 43.39 -6.92
N GLU A 79 26.11 42.94 -8.18
CA GLU A 79 25.04 43.03 -9.18
C GLU A 79 23.82 42.20 -8.75
N TYR A 80 24.03 40.93 -8.40
CA TYR A 80 22.97 40.01 -8.02
C TYR A 80 22.34 40.36 -6.67
N GLU A 81 23.11 40.90 -5.72
CA GLU A 81 22.60 41.42 -4.45
C GLU A 81 21.59 42.56 -4.64
N ASN A 82 21.74 43.34 -5.72
CA ASN A 82 20.82 44.41 -6.08
C ASN A 82 19.65 43.96 -6.97
N SER A 83 19.68 42.72 -7.46
CA SER A 83 18.68 42.13 -8.36
C SER A 83 17.53 41.42 -7.61
N THR A 84 16.44 41.14 -8.31
CA THR A 84 15.29 40.36 -7.80
C THR A 84 15.47 38.84 -7.94
N ILE A 85 16.54 38.36 -8.56
CA ILE A 85 16.70 36.94 -8.91
C ILE A 85 17.00 36.08 -7.65
N PRO A 86 18.03 36.38 -6.83
CA PRO A 86 18.29 35.64 -5.59
C PRO A 86 17.20 35.85 -4.52
N LEU A 87 16.46 36.96 -4.62
CA LEU A 87 15.37 37.29 -3.71
C LEU A 87 14.31 36.18 -3.68
N LEU A 88 14.01 35.56 -4.82
CA LEU A 88 13.00 34.50 -4.87
C LEU A 88 13.41 33.29 -4.04
N ASP A 89 14.66 32.84 -4.16
CA ASP A 89 15.17 31.73 -3.34
C ASP A 89 15.22 32.10 -1.86
N TYR A 90 15.68 33.32 -1.54
CA TYR A 90 15.68 33.83 -0.17
C TYR A 90 14.27 33.92 0.44
N SER A 91 13.28 34.39 -0.32
CA SER A 91 11.88 34.53 0.10
C SER A 91 11.24 33.19 0.47
N LYS A 92 11.67 32.08 -0.13
CA LYS A 92 11.19 30.74 0.24
C LYS A 92 11.50 30.38 1.70
N CYS A 93 12.54 30.96 2.29
CA CYS A 93 12.82 30.80 3.73
C CYS A 93 11.72 31.45 4.59
N PHE A 94 11.21 32.62 4.19
CA PHE A 94 10.06 33.25 4.84
C PHE A 94 8.80 32.42 4.66
N PHE A 95 8.59 31.89 3.44
CA PHE A 95 7.43 31.05 3.15
C PHE A 95 7.43 29.80 4.02
N ALA A 96 8.58 29.12 4.11
CA ALA A 96 8.75 27.95 4.95
C ALA A 96 8.50 28.24 6.43
N LYS A 97 9.06 29.35 6.95
CA LYS A 97 8.87 29.77 8.33
C LYS A 97 7.39 30.03 8.65
N ALA A 98 6.69 30.75 7.77
CA ALA A 98 5.27 31.05 7.92
C ALA A 98 4.42 29.77 7.92
N ILE A 99 4.68 28.83 7.01
CA ILE A 99 3.99 27.53 6.97
C ILE A 99 4.26 26.73 8.25
N SER A 100 5.49 26.75 8.76
CA SER A 100 5.89 26.10 10.01
C SER A 100 5.10 26.63 11.21
N GLU A 101 4.92 27.95 11.30
CA GLU A 101 4.15 28.58 12.37
C GLU A 101 2.66 28.20 12.31
N ILE A 102 2.07 28.18 11.11
CA ILE A 102 0.68 27.73 10.91
C ILE A 102 0.50 26.29 11.39
N PHE A 103 1.42 25.40 11.02
CA PHE A 103 1.39 24.00 11.47
C PHE A 103 1.37 23.92 12.99
N ASN A 104 2.33 24.56 13.64
CA ASN A 104 2.51 24.52 15.09
C ASN A 104 1.29 25.09 15.85
N GLU A 105 0.67 26.15 15.34
CA GLU A 105 -0.50 26.79 15.96
C GLU A 105 -1.81 25.99 15.82
N LYS A 106 -1.91 25.16 14.77
CA LYS A 106 -3.19 24.56 14.35
C LYS A 106 -3.26 23.06 14.61
N ILE A 107 -2.16 22.32 14.48
CA ILE A 107 -2.19 20.86 14.51
C ILE A 107 -2.83 20.30 15.78
N SER A 108 -2.53 20.90 16.94
CA SER A 108 -3.06 20.52 18.25
C SER A 108 -4.56 20.79 18.42
N LYS A 109 -5.15 21.65 17.58
CA LYS A 109 -6.59 21.98 17.61
C LYS A 109 -7.44 20.93 16.90
N TYR A 110 -6.85 20.14 15.99
CA TYR A 110 -7.57 19.12 15.23
C TYR A 110 -7.59 17.76 15.95
N LYS A 111 -8.56 17.61 16.88
CA LYS A 111 -8.81 16.34 17.58
C LYS A 111 -9.37 15.24 16.68
N ASN A 112 -10.17 15.62 15.67
CA ASN A 112 -10.75 14.67 14.72
C ASN A 112 -9.73 14.30 13.64
N GLU A 113 -9.48 13.01 13.45
CA GLU A 113 -8.50 12.48 12.49
C GLU A 113 -8.81 12.88 11.04
N ALA A 114 -10.07 12.80 10.61
CA ALA A 114 -10.45 13.17 9.24
C ALA A 114 -10.22 14.67 8.97
N ALA A 115 -10.60 15.54 9.90
CA ALA A 115 -10.36 16.97 9.80
C ALA A 115 -8.85 17.29 9.82
N ARG A 116 -8.08 16.60 10.67
CA ARG A 116 -6.63 16.74 10.73
C ARG A 116 -5.96 16.35 9.42
N ARG A 117 -6.30 15.18 8.86
CA ARG A 117 -5.75 14.71 7.58
C ARG A 117 -6.09 15.67 6.42
N LEU A 118 -7.29 16.25 6.41
CA LEU A 118 -7.66 17.26 5.40
C LEU A 118 -6.78 18.52 5.53
N PHE A 119 -6.59 19.03 6.75
CA PHE A 119 -5.69 20.17 6.99
C PHE A 119 -4.25 19.87 6.56
N LEU A 120 -3.71 18.69 6.91
CA LEU A 120 -2.36 18.28 6.52
C LEU A 120 -2.21 18.19 5.01
N LYS A 121 -3.23 17.69 4.30
CA LYS A 121 -3.26 17.66 2.84
C LYS A 121 -3.23 19.07 2.24
N ASP A 122 -4.05 19.98 2.73
CA ASP A 122 -4.07 21.37 2.25
C ASP A 122 -2.73 22.08 2.52
N LEU A 123 -2.15 21.82 3.69
CA LEU A 123 -0.84 22.36 4.04
C LEU A 123 0.25 21.82 3.12
N CYS A 124 0.20 20.53 2.77
CA CYS A 124 1.10 19.94 1.79
C CYS A 124 0.97 20.61 0.42
N GLU A 125 -0.25 20.90 -0.06
CA GLU A 125 -0.45 21.63 -1.33
C GLU A 125 0.17 23.04 -1.27
N LEU A 126 0.09 23.73 -0.12
CA LEU A 126 0.75 25.02 0.08
C LEU A 126 2.28 24.92 0.03
N THR A 127 2.87 23.79 0.46
CA THR A 127 4.34 23.62 0.49
C THR A 127 4.97 23.51 -0.89
N ASP A 128 4.17 23.30 -1.94
CA ASP A 128 4.67 23.28 -3.31
C ASP A 128 5.39 24.58 -3.72
N ILE A 129 5.08 25.71 -3.06
CA ILE A 129 5.72 27.02 -3.31
C ILE A 129 7.17 27.08 -2.80
N LEU A 130 7.59 26.10 -1.98
CA LEU A 130 8.95 26.01 -1.43
C LEU A 130 9.95 25.40 -2.42
N HIS A 131 9.47 24.66 -3.43
CA HIS A 131 10.31 24.03 -4.43
C HIS A 131 10.93 25.04 -5.41
N SER A 132 12.02 24.64 -6.06
CA SER A 132 12.73 25.42 -7.07
C SER A 132 11.99 25.47 -8.43
N PHE A 133 10.86 26.18 -8.48
CA PHE A 133 10.13 26.47 -9.72
C PHE A 133 10.42 27.88 -10.29
N PRO A 134 10.24 28.09 -11.61
CA PRO A 134 10.12 29.42 -12.19
C PRO A 134 8.95 30.20 -11.55
N LEU A 135 9.05 31.53 -11.54
CA LEU A 135 8.07 32.40 -10.90
C LEU A 135 6.65 32.16 -11.43
N GLU A 136 6.50 31.98 -12.75
CA GLU A 136 5.21 31.77 -13.42
C GLU A 136 4.49 30.53 -12.88
N LYS A 137 5.24 29.46 -12.58
CA LYS A 137 4.70 28.22 -12.04
C LYS A 137 4.35 28.33 -10.56
N ILE A 138 5.06 29.18 -9.80
CA ILE A 138 4.68 29.50 -8.41
C ILE A 138 3.38 30.30 -8.42
N LEU A 139 3.25 31.29 -9.31
CA LEU A 139 2.05 32.11 -9.42
C LEU A 139 0.83 31.26 -9.80
N SER A 140 0.93 30.36 -10.78
CA SER A 140 -0.18 29.48 -11.14
C SER A 140 -0.60 28.54 -10.01
N LYS A 141 0.36 28.04 -9.21
CA LYS A 141 0.05 27.25 -8.00
C LYS A 141 -0.68 28.09 -6.95
N ILE A 142 -0.27 29.33 -6.73
CA ILE A 142 -0.95 30.25 -5.81
C ILE A 142 -2.38 30.54 -6.28
N GLU A 143 -2.59 30.76 -7.58
CA GLU A 143 -3.93 30.98 -8.14
C GLU A 143 -4.83 29.75 -7.90
N ASN A 144 -4.32 28.54 -8.14
CA ASN A 144 -5.06 27.31 -7.89
C ASN A 144 -5.45 27.14 -6.41
N LEU A 145 -4.53 27.46 -5.48
CA LEU A 145 -4.82 27.43 -4.04
C LEU A 145 -5.90 28.43 -3.63
N GLN A 146 -6.08 29.53 -4.36
CA GLN A 146 -7.10 30.54 -4.08
C GLN A 146 -8.50 30.18 -4.61
N LEU A 147 -8.59 29.30 -5.60
CA LEU A 147 -9.88 28.89 -6.20
C LEU A 147 -10.70 27.99 -5.27
N ASN A 148 -10.04 27.18 -4.43
CA ASN A 148 -10.69 26.33 -3.46
C ASN A 148 -10.88 27.09 -2.13
N GLU A 149 -12.12 27.15 -1.63
CA GLU A 149 -12.49 27.90 -0.43
C GLU A 149 -11.64 27.51 0.80
N ARG A 150 -11.37 26.21 0.97
CA ARG A 150 -10.63 25.67 2.12
C ARG A 150 -9.15 26.06 2.07
N THR A 151 -8.49 25.86 0.93
CA THR A 151 -7.08 26.25 0.74
C THR A 151 -6.91 27.76 0.71
N ASN A 152 -7.92 28.52 0.29
CA ASN A 152 -7.91 29.98 0.31
C ASN A 152 -7.94 30.57 1.74
N ILE A 153 -8.58 29.90 2.70
CA ILE A 153 -8.50 30.25 4.13
C ILE A 153 -7.06 30.08 4.61
N LEU A 154 -6.47 28.91 4.35
CA LEU A 154 -5.09 28.60 4.72
C LEU A 154 -4.10 29.59 4.10
N PHE A 155 -4.28 29.93 2.82
CA PHE A 155 -3.48 30.93 2.12
C PHE A 155 -3.61 32.34 2.73
N SER A 156 -4.79 32.70 3.23
CA SER A 156 -4.99 33.98 3.91
C SER A 156 -4.24 34.02 5.25
N GLU A 157 -4.22 32.92 6.00
CA GLU A 157 -3.42 32.78 7.22
C GLU A 157 -1.92 32.85 6.92
N PHE A 158 -1.47 32.16 5.88
CA PHE A 158 -0.10 32.23 5.39
C PHE A 158 0.34 33.66 5.08
N THR A 159 -0.50 34.42 4.37
CA THR A 159 -0.22 35.83 4.06
C THR A 159 -0.12 36.69 5.32
N ASN A 160 -0.93 36.41 6.35
CA ASN A 160 -0.85 37.12 7.63
C ASN A 160 0.45 36.81 8.38
N LYS A 161 0.88 35.54 8.40
CA LYS A 161 2.16 35.13 8.98
C LYS A 161 3.37 35.75 8.29
N LEU A 162 3.35 35.87 6.96
CA LEU A 162 4.40 36.60 6.26
C LEU A 162 4.50 38.05 6.70
N LYS A 163 3.37 38.75 6.90
CA LYS A 163 3.37 40.13 7.40
C LYS A 163 3.89 40.25 8.83
N GLU A 164 3.62 39.26 9.67
CA GLU A 164 4.18 39.21 11.02
C GLU A 164 5.72 39.11 10.95
N LEU A 165 6.24 38.21 10.11
CA LEU A 165 7.68 38.01 9.90
C LEU A 165 8.37 39.26 9.32
N THR A 166 7.77 39.94 8.35
CA THR A 166 8.35 41.17 7.79
C THR A 166 8.33 42.32 8.78
N ARG A 167 7.27 42.47 9.58
CA ARG A 167 7.17 43.48 10.65
C ARG A 167 8.25 43.33 11.71
N VAL A 168 8.55 42.10 12.13
CA VAL A 168 9.63 41.84 13.10
C VAL A 168 11.02 41.80 12.46
N LYS A 169 11.12 42.09 11.15
CA LYS A 169 12.36 41.99 10.36
C LYS A 169 13.08 40.65 10.56
N TRP A 170 12.32 39.56 10.53
CA TRP A 170 12.87 38.21 10.68
C TRP A 170 13.96 37.95 9.63
N ASN A 171 15.06 37.31 10.03
CA ASN A 171 16.20 37.06 9.16
C ASN A 171 16.66 35.59 9.28
N PRO A 172 16.62 34.80 8.19
CA PRO A 172 17.05 33.41 8.20
C PRO A 172 18.53 33.23 8.59
N ASP A 173 19.41 34.17 8.22
CA ASP A 173 20.84 34.11 8.54
C ASP A 173 21.15 34.28 10.04
N LEU A 174 20.18 34.76 10.83
CA LEU A 174 20.31 34.87 12.29
C LEU A 174 19.77 33.63 13.02
N GLU A 175 18.86 32.86 12.41
CA GLU A 175 18.24 31.68 13.03
C GLU A 175 18.92 30.37 12.57
N ILE A 176 19.71 30.39 11.50
CA ILE A 176 20.26 29.20 10.85
C ILE A 176 21.10 28.31 11.79
N GLU A 177 21.98 28.88 12.60
CA GLU A 177 22.86 28.12 13.52
C GLU A 177 22.03 27.30 14.51
N ARG A 178 21.03 27.94 15.14
CA ARG A 178 20.11 27.29 16.07
C ARG A 178 19.33 26.16 15.39
N LYS A 179 18.91 26.36 14.14
CA LYS A 179 18.15 25.37 13.36
C LYS A 179 19.01 24.16 12.94
N LEU A 180 20.29 24.38 12.69
CA LEU A 180 21.24 23.30 12.41
C LEU A 180 21.52 22.46 13.65
N ASP A 181 21.67 23.09 14.82
CA ASP A 181 21.80 22.37 16.10
C ASP A 181 20.57 21.50 16.39
N GLU A 182 19.38 22.00 16.11
CA GLU A 182 18.14 21.22 16.18
C GLU A 182 18.17 20.04 15.19
N ALA A 183 18.57 20.29 13.94
CA ALA A 183 18.61 19.26 12.91
C ALA A 183 19.61 18.15 13.25
N GLN A 184 20.77 18.52 13.80
CA GLN A 184 21.80 17.58 14.22
C GLN A 184 21.35 16.70 15.40
N LYS A 185 20.50 17.22 16.29
CA LYS A 185 19.89 16.40 17.35
C LYS A 185 18.82 15.47 16.78
N GLU A 186 17.99 15.98 15.88
CA GLU A 186 16.91 15.22 15.23
C GLU A 186 17.45 14.02 14.43
N ILE A 187 18.50 14.20 13.62
CA ILE A 187 19.07 13.07 12.85
C ILE A 187 19.62 11.97 13.76
N GLU A 188 20.24 12.30 14.89
CA GLU A 188 20.75 11.30 15.85
C GLU A 188 19.60 10.53 16.53
N ILE A 189 18.48 11.21 16.82
CA ILE A 189 17.26 10.56 17.30
C ILE A 189 16.75 9.58 16.25
N TYR A 190 16.66 9.99 14.98
CA TYR A 190 16.17 9.13 13.90
C TYR A 190 17.11 7.97 13.59
N ILE A 191 18.43 8.15 13.68
CA ILE A 191 19.41 7.06 13.59
C ILE A 191 19.13 6.04 14.70
N THR A 192 18.93 6.49 15.94
CA THR A 192 18.63 5.59 17.07
C THR A 192 17.30 4.84 16.87
N ARG A 193 16.27 5.54 16.35
CA ARG A 193 14.98 4.90 16.00
C ARG A 193 15.15 3.89 14.85
N MET A 194 16.01 4.16 13.88
CA MET A 194 16.36 3.21 12.81
C MET A 194 17.12 1.99 13.35
N GLU A 195 17.98 2.14 14.36
CA GLU A 195 18.64 1.00 15.02
C GLU A 195 17.59 0.05 15.62
N ASN A 196 16.57 0.62 16.29
CA ASN A 196 15.46 -0.14 16.86
C ASN A 196 14.55 -0.78 15.79
N LEU A 197 14.25 -0.05 14.71
CA LEU A 197 13.35 -0.52 13.64
C LEU A 197 13.99 -1.61 12.79
N SER A 198 15.27 -1.44 12.45
CA SER A 198 16.02 -2.36 11.59
C SER A 198 16.58 -3.57 12.37
N GLY A 199 16.82 -3.43 13.67
CA GLY A 199 17.56 -4.40 14.48
C GLY A 199 19.07 -4.40 14.20
N PHE A 200 19.58 -3.42 13.44
CA PHE A 200 20.99 -3.25 13.12
C PHE A 200 21.55 -2.05 13.88
N LYS A 201 22.78 -2.16 14.38
CA LYS A 201 23.50 -0.97 14.87
C LYS A 201 23.97 -0.12 13.69
N ARG A 202 24.10 1.19 13.89
CA ARG A 202 24.68 2.10 12.91
C ARG A 202 26.04 1.57 12.42
N GLY A 203 26.24 1.59 11.10
CA GLY A 203 27.42 1.04 10.41
C GLY A 203 27.52 -0.48 10.29
N SER A 204 26.57 -1.24 10.86
CA SER A 204 26.50 -2.68 10.61
C SER A 204 25.77 -3.02 9.30
N ILE A 205 25.11 -2.05 8.67
CA ILE A 205 24.39 -2.18 7.41
C ILE A 205 24.37 -0.83 6.69
N GLY A 206 24.20 -0.87 5.36
CA GLY A 206 24.08 0.32 4.53
C GLY A 206 25.38 1.10 4.36
N SER A 207 25.27 2.42 4.38
CA SER A 207 26.35 3.37 4.08
C SER A 207 26.77 4.22 5.28
N TYR A 208 26.20 3.99 6.46
CA TYR A 208 26.60 4.68 7.67
C TYR A 208 28.04 4.31 8.08
N ASN A 209 28.99 5.23 7.97
CA ASN A 209 30.36 5.00 8.43
C ASN A 209 30.71 5.84 9.66
N GLU A 210 30.35 7.13 9.62
CA GLU A 210 30.70 8.11 10.65
C GLU A 210 29.52 9.05 10.92
N ARG A 211 29.65 9.90 11.95
CA ARG A 211 28.65 10.90 12.29
C ARG A 211 28.41 11.86 11.12
N VAL A 212 27.18 11.90 10.64
CA VAL A 212 26.76 12.80 9.55
C VAL A 212 26.65 14.22 10.08
N LEU A 213 27.27 15.17 9.39
CA LEU A 213 27.18 16.58 9.70
C LEU A 213 26.09 17.25 8.84
N ILE A 214 25.21 18.02 9.47
CA ILE A 214 24.14 18.73 8.77
C ILE A 214 24.57 20.16 8.49
N TYR A 215 24.41 20.55 7.22
CA TYR A 215 24.60 21.91 6.73
C TYR A 215 23.34 22.37 6.00
N SER A 216 23.27 23.68 5.76
CA SER A 216 22.16 24.25 4.99
C SER A 216 22.63 25.49 4.23
N PHE A 217 22.70 25.36 2.92
CA PHE A 217 22.98 26.43 1.96
C PHE A 217 22.33 26.10 0.61
N PHE A 218 22.04 27.13 -0.18
CA PHE A 218 21.54 26.94 -1.54
C PHE A 218 22.66 26.36 -2.41
N ASP A 219 22.58 25.06 -2.67
CA ASP A 219 23.56 24.38 -3.52
C ASP A 219 23.34 24.80 -5.00
N PRO A 220 24.35 25.40 -5.66
CA PRO A 220 24.27 25.79 -7.07
C PRO A 220 23.93 24.63 -8.02
N TRP A 221 24.23 23.39 -7.64
CA TRP A 221 24.07 22.19 -8.45
C TRP A 221 22.94 21.28 -7.97
N TYR A 222 22.11 21.74 -7.04
CA TYR A 222 20.99 20.95 -6.55
C TYR A 222 19.89 20.80 -7.59
N ASP A 223 19.47 19.55 -7.80
CA ASP A 223 18.35 19.19 -8.66
C ASP A 223 17.13 18.80 -7.81
N GLU A 224 16.09 19.62 -7.89
CA GLU A 224 14.81 19.38 -7.22
C GLU A 224 14.11 18.12 -7.75
N LYS A 225 14.41 17.68 -8.98
CA LYS A 225 13.83 16.48 -9.58
C LYS A 225 14.51 15.18 -9.12
N SER A 226 15.54 15.27 -8.28
CA SER A 226 16.21 14.08 -7.75
C SER A 226 15.26 13.19 -6.94
N LEU A 227 15.52 11.88 -6.95
CA LEU A 227 14.73 10.91 -6.17
C LEU A 227 14.72 11.21 -4.67
N LEU A 228 15.75 11.91 -4.18
CA LEU A 228 15.92 12.32 -2.79
C LEU A 228 15.88 13.84 -2.65
N TRP A 229 14.83 14.47 -3.20
CA TRP A 229 14.63 15.91 -3.11
C TRP A 229 14.72 16.43 -1.66
N GLY A 230 15.03 17.71 -1.52
CA GLY A 230 15.13 18.45 -0.28
C GLY A 230 16.54 18.48 0.30
N VAL A 231 17.36 17.49 -0.05
CA VAL A 231 18.69 17.28 0.52
C VAL A 231 19.70 16.84 -0.53
N ASN A 232 20.97 17.16 -0.30
CA ASN A 232 22.10 16.57 -1.02
C ASN A 232 23.05 15.94 -0.01
N PHE A 233 23.39 14.67 -0.22
CA PHE A 233 24.40 13.98 0.58
C PHE A 233 25.71 13.94 -0.20
N TYR A 234 26.80 14.39 0.43
CA TYR A 234 28.15 14.34 -0.11
C TYR A 234 28.95 13.27 0.64
N PRO A 235 29.03 12.02 0.12
CA PRO A 235 29.58 10.89 0.87
C PRO A 235 31.04 11.08 1.27
N ILE A 236 31.84 11.72 0.41
CA ILE A 236 33.27 11.96 0.65
C ILE A 236 33.48 12.85 1.88
N LEU A 237 32.58 13.81 2.11
CA LEU A 237 32.65 14.73 3.23
C LEU A 237 31.84 14.26 4.43
N ASN A 238 31.03 13.21 4.26
CA ASN A 238 29.99 12.79 5.19
C ASN A 238 29.05 13.95 5.61
N ILE A 239 28.71 14.81 4.64
CA ILE A 239 27.88 16.00 4.84
C ILE A 239 26.52 15.80 4.21
N LEU A 240 25.48 16.13 4.97
CA LEU A 240 24.12 16.26 4.49
C LEU A 240 23.73 17.74 4.41
N ASN A 241 23.56 18.26 3.20
CA ASN A 241 23.08 19.62 2.98
C ASN A 241 21.56 19.62 2.80
N LEU A 242 20.83 20.24 3.73
CA LEU A 242 19.39 20.54 3.59
C LEU A 242 19.23 21.87 2.85
N GLN A 243 18.36 21.94 1.84
CA GLN A 243 18.11 23.23 1.20
C GLN A 243 17.48 24.22 2.22
N PRO A 244 17.87 25.50 2.21
CA PRO A 244 17.48 26.46 3.23
C PRO A 244 15.98 26.60 3.50
N PRO A 245 15.06 26.56 2.52
CA PRO A 245 13.64 26.62 2.84
C PRO A 245 13.22 25.50 3.79
N TYR A 246 13.73 24.29 3.59
CA TYR A 246 13.34 23.14 4.39
C TYR A 246 13.88 23.20 5.81
N ILE A 247 15.02 23.86 6.07
CA ILE A 247 15.53 23.99 7.44
C ILE A 247 14.58 24.80 8.34
N PHE A 248 13.82 25.74 7.77
CA PHE A 248 12.90 26.63 8.50
C PHE A 248 11.47 26.09 8.56
N PHE A 249 11.19 24.95 7.94
CA PHE A 249 9.91 24.25 8.06
C PHE A 249 10.07 22.97 8.89
N ASP A 250 9.81 23.07 10.19
CA ASP A 250 10.22 22.07 11.18
C ASP A 250 9.71 20.66 10.87
N ILE A 251 8.43 20.52 10.53
CA ILE A 251 7.83 19.22 10.27
C ILE A 251 8.38 18.57 8.99
N LEU A 252 8.68 19.36 7.96
CA LEU A 252 9.22 18.85 6.71
C LEU A 252 10.71 18.53 6.84
N ARG A 253 11.47 19.37 7.56
CA ARG A 253 12.85 19.09 7.95
C ARG A 253 12.96 17.72 8.61
N ARG A 254 12.13 17.46 9.61
CA ARG A 254 12.10 16.19 10.33
C ARG A 254 11.83 15.00 9.41
N GLY A 255 10.85 15.13 8.51
CA GLY A 255 10.57 14.11 7.50
C GLY A 255 11.76 13.81 6.58
N LEU A 256 12.42 14.86 6.07
CA LEU A 256 13.62 14.74 5.24
C LEU A 256 14.78 14.08 6.01
N LEU A 257 15.02 14.50 7.25
CA LEU A 257 16.08 13.91 8.09
C LEU A 257 15.77 12.45 8.43
N ALA A 258 14.52 12.10 8.71
CA ALA A 258 14.11 10.71 8.95
C ALA A 258 14.34 9.83 7.70
N ARG A 259 14.05 10.35 6.50
CA ARG A 259 14.35 9.65 5.23
C ARG A 259 15.84 9.44 5.04
N GLU A 260 16.67 10.44 5.32
CA GLU A 260 18.13 10.28 5.19
C GLU A 260 18.70 9.35 6.26
N ALA A 261 18.16 9.37 7.49
CA ALA A 261 18.48 8.34 8.48
C ALA A 261 18.14 6.94 7.96
N ALA A 262 16.97 6.76 7.33
CA ALA A 262 16.60 5.49 6.72
C ALA A 262 17.55 5.07 5.58
N ARG A 263 17.90 6.02 4.70
CA ARG A 263 18.86 5.81 3.60
C ARG A 263 20.21 5.28 4.08
N LEU A 264 20.72 5.78 5.21
CA LEU A 264 22.01 5.33 5.77
C LEU A 264 21.99 3.86 6.20
N PHE A 265 20.81 3.31 6.50
CA PHE A 265 20.59 1.89 6.83
C PHE A 265 20.18 1.05 5.61
N THR A 266 19.84 1.69 4.48
CA THR A 266 19.46 0.99 3.25
C THR A 266 20.65 0.17 2.73
N PRO A 267 20.49 -1.15 2.51
CA PRO A 267 21.55 -2.00 2.02
C PRO A 267 22.01 -1.59 0.62
N LYS A 268 23.32 -1.53 0.39
CA LYS A 268 23.92 -1.14 -0.91
C LYS A 268 23.36 -1.89 -2.11
N ILE A 269 22.97 -3.16 -1.92
CA ILE A 269 22.41 -4.03 -2.96
C ILE A 269 21.12 -3.49 -3.59
N ILE A 270 20.38 -2.60 -2.90
CA ILE A 270 19.15 -1.99 -3.41
C ILE A 270 19.29 -0.49 -3.70
N GLU A 271 20.47 0.11 -3.52
CA GLU A 271 20.64 1.56 -3.71
C GLU A 271 20.32 2.01 -5.15
N LYS A 272 20.62 1.15 -6.14
CA LYS A 272 20.33 1.41 -7.57
C LYS A 272 18.99 0.83 -8.05
N MET A 273 18.26 0.15 -7.17
CA MET A 273 16.96 -0.43 -7.52
C MET A 273 15.96 0.69 -7.82
N GLU A 274 15.13 0.50 -8.85
CA GLU A 274 14.00 1.40 -9.10
C GLU A 274 13.15 1.54 -7.82
N ARG A 275 12.77 2.77 -7.48
CA ARG A 275 11.92 3.07 -6.32
C ARG A 275 12.49 2.67 -4.96
N CYS A 276 13.81 2.52 -4.82
CA CYS A 276 14.43 2.27 -3.52
C CYS A 276 14.05 3.32 -2.46
N TYR A 277 13.79 4.56 -2.89
CA TYR A 277 13.34 5.67 -2.05
C TYR A 277 11.98 5.41 -1.37
N GLU A 278 11.08 4.59 -1.93
CA GLU A 278 9.80 4.26 -1.28
C GLU A 278 10.02 3.47 0.01
N GLN A 279 11.05 2.60 0.06
CA GLN A 279 11.44 1.93 1.30
C GLN A 279 11.94 2.95 2.33
N MET A 280 12.76 3.91 1.88
CA MET A 280 13.31 4.96 2.76
C MET A 280 12.18 5.84 3.32
N ASP A 281 11.23 6.22 2.48
CA ASP A 281 10.07 7.03 2.86
C ASP A 281 9.14 6.27 3.82
N TYR A 282 8.95 4.96 3.64
CA TYR A 282 8.21 4.14 4.59
C TYR A 282 8.95 3.97 5.92
N CYS A 283 10.27 3.75 5.91
CA CYS A 283 11.07 3.74 7.13
C CYS A 283 10.98 5.09 7.86
N ALA A 284 11.05 6.21 7.14
CA ALA A 284 10.85 7.55 7.70
C ALA A 284 9.47 7.66 8.36
N TYR A 285 8.41 7.27 7.66
CA TYR A 285 7.05 7.22 8.20
C TYR A 285 6.96 6.45 9.53
N LYS A 286 7.71 5.36 9.70
CA LYS A 286 7.71 4.52 10.91
C LYS A 286 8.53 5.09 12.08
N ILE A 287 9.54 5.91 11.81
CA ILE A 287 10.41 6.48 12.84
C ILE A 287 10.05 7.92 13.22
N LEU A 288 9.13 8.56 12.50
CA LEU A 288 8.58 9.88 12.84
C LEU A 288 7.53 9.77 13.95
N ASP A 289 7.29 10.88 14.67
CA ASP A 289 6.19 10.96 15.64
C ASP A 289 4.81 11.02 14.94
N ASP A 290 3.71 10.82 15.67
CA ASP A 290 2.36 10.64 15.08
C ASP A 290 1.99 11.72 14.04
N PHE A 291 2.02 13.02 14.40
CA PHE A 291 1.66 14.09 13.45
C PHE A 291 2.70 14.30 12.33
N GLU A 292 3.96 13.98 12.60
CA GLU A 292 5.03 14.03 11.60
C GLU A 292 4.81 12.96 10.53
N SER A 293 4.49 11.74 10.96
CA SER A 293 4.21 10.60 10.07
C SER A 293 2.98 10.86 9.20
N GLU A 294 1.90 11.43 9.76
CA GLU A 294 0.70 11.80 9.01
C GLU A 294 0.98 12.89 7.96
N PHE A 295 1.81 13.89 8.29
CA PHE A 295 2.19 14.91 7.31
C PHE A 295 3.10 14.35 6.22
N TRP A 296 4.06 13.50 6.59
CA TRP A 296 4.99 12.86 5.67
C TRP A 296 4.28 11.96 4.65
N GLU A 297 3.16 11.34 5.03
CA GLU A 297 2.28 10.59 4.12
C GLU A 297 1.76 11.44 2.94
N PHE A 298 1.75 12.77 3.05
CA PHE A 298 1.43 13.64 1.92
C PHE A 298 2.68 14.28 1.33
N ALA A 299 3.58 14.78 2.18
CA ALA A 299 4.69 15.61 1.77
C ALA A 299 5.83 14.85 1.08
N ARG A 300 6.03 13.55 1.36
CA ARG A 300 7.21 12.78 0.90
C ARG A 300 7.49 12.89 -0.60
N HIS A 301 6.43 13.03 -1.41
CA HIS A 301 6.51 13.02 -2.86
C HIS A 301 7.28 14.22 -3.41
N GLY A 302 7.22 15.38 -2.75
CA GLY A 302 7.74 16.63 -3.28
C GLY A 302 7.28 16.86 -4.72
N VAL A 303 8.24 17.02 -5.63
CA VAL A 303 7.98 17.23 -7.07
C VAL A 303 7.88 15.95 -7.91
N ARG A 304 7.99 14.75 -7.30
CA ARG A 304 8.02 13.46 -8.00
C ARG A 304 6.62 13.00 -8.38
N GLU A 305 6.20 13.28 -9.62
CA GLU A 305 4.88 12.87 -10.12
C GLU A 305 4.70 11.34 -10.13
N GLU A 306 5.73 10.57 -10.49
CA GLU A 306 5.68 9.10 -10.53
C GLU A 306 5.30 8.48 -9.19
N SER A 307 5.86 9.01 -8.09
CA SER A 307 5.56 8.52 -6.74
C SER A 307 4.13 8.85 -6.28
N LYS A 308 3.42 9.78 -6.93
CA LYS A 308 2.00 10.07 -6.62
C LYS A 308 1.06 8.99 -7.15
N TYR A 309 1.49 8.22 -8.15
CA TYR A 309 0.70 7.11 -8.71
C TYR A 309 0.96 5.78 -7.99
N PHE A 310 2.14 5.63 -7.36
CA PHE A 310 2.52 4.43 -6.61
C PHE A 310 2.46 4.68 -5.12
N ASP A 311 1.53 4.00 -4.43
CA ASP A 311 1.35 4.16 -3.00
C ASP A 311 2.33 3.28 -2.19
N GLY A 312 3.59 3.71 -2.11
CA GLY A 312 4.65 2.95 -1.44
C GLY A 312 4.40 2.71 0.05
N ILE A 313 3.81 3.67 0.78
CA ILE A 313 3.49 3.49 2.20
C ILE A 313 2.45 2.38 2.36
N ASN A 314 1.35 2.40 1.61
CA ASN A 314 0.34 1.34 1.72
C ASN A 314 0.88 -0.02 1.27
N TYR A 315 1.71 -0.07 0.22
CA TYR A 315 2.40 -1.30 -0.18
C TYR A 315 3.17 -1.93 0.99
N TYR A 316 3.99 -1.16 1.71
CA TYR A 316 4.76 -1.70 2.83
C TYR A 316 3.90 -1.97 4.07
N LEU A 317 2.83 -1.21 4.31
CA LEU A 317 1.86 -1.51 5.37
C LEU A 317 1.13 -2.84 5.12
N GLU A 318 0.80 -3.16 3.87
CA GLU A 318 0.23 -4.45 3.48
C GLU A 318 1.20 -5.59 3.80
N TRP A 319 2.49 -5.45 3.46
CA TRP A 319 3.51 -6.44 3.80
C TRP A 319 3.88 -6.49 5.28
N GLU A 320 3.74 -5.40 6.03
CA GLU A 320 3.91 -5.42 7.48
C GLU A 320 2.74 -6.16 8.14
N ALA A 321 1.50 -5.97 7.65
CA ALA A 321 0.36 -6.82 8.05
C ALA A 321 0.61 -8.29 7.67
N ILE A 322 1.12 -8.47 6.44
CA ILE A 322 1.79 -9.60 5.76
C ILE A 322 2.81 -10.46 6.52
N VAL A 323 3.76 -9.83 7.18
CA VAL A 323 4.99 -10.43 7.73
C VAL A 323 5.06 -10.23 9.24
N GLY A 324 4.50 -9.14 9.74
CA GLY A 324 4.42 -8.75 11.14
C GLY A 324 5.27 -7.51 11.42
N ARG A 325 5.26 -7.05 12.67
CA ARG A 325 6.03 -5.85 13.11
C ARG A 325 7.55 -5.95 12.88
N ASP A 326 8.07 -7.16 12.72
CA ASP A 326 9.48 -7.46 12.44
C ASP A 326 9.81 -7.53 10.94
N PHE A 327 8.86 -7.16 10.08
CA PHE A 327 8.99 -7.17 8.63
C PHE A 327 10.26 -6.46 8.14
N LEU A 328 10.46 -5.20 8.50
CA LEU A 328 11.60 -4.41 8.03
C LEU A 328 12.93 -5.02 8.49
N SER A 329 13.03 -5.42 9.76
CA SER A 329 14.24 -6.07 10.28
C SER A 329 14.58 -7.36 9.54
N LYS A 330 13.57 -8.20 9.28
CA LYS A 330 13.73 -9.44 8.49
C LYS A 330 14.14 -9.14 7.05
N LEU A 331 13.52 -8.16 6.41
CA LEU A 331 13.84 -7.75 5.04
C LEU A 331 15.29 -7.27 4.92
N LEU A 332 15.69 -6.33 5.77
CA LEU A 332 17.06 -5.81 5.80
C LEU A 332 18.09 -6.91 6.10
N SER A 333 17.77 -7.85 6.98
CA SER A 333 18.61 -9.01 7.27
C SER A 333 18.78 -9.93 6.05
N ARG A 334 17.71 -10.18 5.29
CA ARG A 334 17.78 -10.95 4.04
C ARG A 334 18.61 -10.24 2.98
N LEU A 335 18.41 -8.93 2.78
CA LEU A 335 19.18 -8.14 1.83
C LEU A 335 20.68 -8.13 2.18
N LYS A 336 21.04 -7.98 3.46
CA LYS A 336 22.42 -8.10 3.94
C LYS A 336 23.01 -9.50 3.74
N SER A 337 22.20 -10.55 3.83
CA SER A 337 22.67 -11.91 3.54
C SER A 337 22.96 -12.10 2.04
N ILE A 338 22.12 -11.54 1.17
CA ILE A 338 22.24 -11.67 -0.29
C ILE A 338 23.40 -10.82 -0.82
N SER A 339 23.70 -9.69 -0.18
CA SER A 339 24.83 -8.83 -0.54
C SER A 339 26.20 -9.49 -0.43
N ARG A 340 26.29 -10.73 0.09
CA ARG A 340 27.51 -11.54 0.12
C ARG A 340 27.89 -12.11 -1.23
N PHE A 341 26.92 -12.32 -2.13
CA PHE A 341 27.15 -12.98 -3.43
C PHE A 341 26.55 -12.20 -4.61
N LYS A 342 25.80 -11.13 -4.37
CA LYS A 342 25.25 -10.26 -5.41
C LYS A 342 25.43 -8.79 -5.02
N SER A 343 25.90 -7.98 -5.98
CA SER A 343 26.19 -6.56 -5.74
C SER A 343 24.96 -5.66 -5.85
N GLU A 344 24.00 -6.02 -6.69
CA GLU A 344 22.80 -5.23 -7.01
C GLU A 344 21.64 -6.17 -7.34
N ILE A 345 20.40 -5.81 -6.99
CA ILE A 345 19.19 -6.53 -7.40
C ILE A 345 18.20 -5.59 -8.09
N ASP A 346 17.35 -6.14 -8.95
CA ASP A 346 16.23 -5.42 -9.52
C ASP A 346 14.98 -5.49 -8.61
N PHE A 347 13.90 -4.79 -9.02
CA PHE A 347 12.66 -4.74 -8.26
C PHE A 347 11.92 -6.09 -8.21
N ALA A 348 12.01 -6.91 -9.26
CA ALA A 348 11.35 -8.23 -9.30
C ALA A 348 12.02 -9.19 -8.32
N GLU A 349 13.34 -9.17 -8.24
CA GLU A 349 14.11 -9.93 -7.24
C GLU A 349 13.83 -9.45 -5.82
N TYR A 350 13.73 -8.13 -5.61
CA TYR A 350 13.32 -7.57 -4.32
C TYR A 350 11.92 -8.04 -3.91
N GLN A 351 10.96 -8.03 -4.84
CA GLN A 351 9.61 -8.53 -4.60
C GLN A 351 9.63 -10.02 -4.22
N SER A 352 10.43 -10.85 -4.91
CA SER A 352 10.59 -12.26 -4.56
C SER A 352 11.10 -12.47 -3.13
N ILE A 353 12.01 -11.61 -2.66
CA ILE A 353 12.49 -11.64 -1.27
C ILE A 353 11.36 -11.31 -0.30
N VAL A 354 10.58 -10.25 -0.58
CA VAL A 354 9.42 -9.84 0.23
C VAL A 354 8.36 -10.95 0.29
N ASP A 355 8.02 -11.54 -0.86
CA ASP A 355 7.07 -12.66 -0.97
C ASP A 355 7.53 -13.87 -0.15
N SER A 356 8.83 -14.19 -0.19
CA SER A 356 9.40 -15.29 0.60
C SER A 356 9.26 -15.08 2.11
N LEU A 357 9.28 -13.83 2.57
CA LEU A 357 9.06 -13.50 3.98
C LEU A 357 7.59 -13.68 4.38
N ALA A 358 6.67 -13.38 3.48
CA ALA A 358 5.24 -13.59 3.67
C ALA A 358 4.84 -15.07 3.67
N LEU A 359 5.56 -15.91 2.92
CA LEU A 359 5.36 -17.37 2.88
C LEU A 359 5.75 -18.09 4.18
N LYS A 360 6.51 -17.46 5.09
CA LYS A 360 6.94 -18.12 6.32
C LYS A 360 5.76 -18.35 7.28
N PRO A 361 5.51 -19.61 7.71
CA PRO A 361 4.48 -19.88 8.70
C PRO A 361 4.67 -19.09 9.99
N LYS A 362 3.56 -18.70 10.62
CA LYS A 362 3.60 -17.94 11.86
C LYS A 362 2.56 -18.44 12.85
N ARG A 363 3.07 -18.98 13.96
CA ARG A 363 2.26 -19.25 15.15
C ARG A 363 1.79 -17.96 15.79
N ILE A 364 0.51 -17.90 16.10
CA ILE A 364 -0.13 -16.75 16.74
C ILE A 364 -0.61 -17.20 18.10
N LYS A 365 -0.34 -16.39 19.13
CA LYS A 365 -0.67 -16.72 20.51
C LYS A 365 -1.94 -16.01 20.98
N LEU A 366 -3.13 -16.56 20.80
CA LEU A 366 -4.37 -15.93 21.26
C LEU A 366 -4.61 -16.20 22.73
N ASN A 367 -5.07 -15.20 23.48
CA ASN A 367 -5.56 -15.40 24.85
C ASN A 367 -7.06 -15.77 24.86
N GLN A 368 -7.61 -16.03 26.05
CA GLN A 368 -9.02 -16.45 26.20
C GLN A 368 -10.02 -15.38 25.73
N GLU A 369 -9.78 -14.11 26.03
CA GLU A 369 -10.67 -13.01 25.63
C GLU A 369 -10.64 -12.79 24.10
N GLU A 370 -9.45 -12.87 23.51
CA GLU A 370 -9.23 -12.80 22.06
C GLU A 370 -9.95 -13.94 21.33
N LEU A 371 -9.82 -15.18 21.82
CA LEU A 371 -10.51 -16.35 21.27
C LEU A 371 -12.04 -16.24 21.42
N LEU A 372 -12.52 -15.71 22.54
CA LEU A 372 -13.94 -15.48 22.78
C LEU A 372 -14.53 -14.47 21.79
N ILE A 373 -13.84 -13.33 21.57
CA ILE A 373 -14.25 -12.35 20.56
C ILE A 373 -14.23 -12.97 19.17
N LEU A 374 -13.23 -13.78 18.86
CA LEU A 374 -13.13 -14.46 17.58
C LEU A 374 -14.30 -15.43 17.32
N LYS A 375 -14.75 -16.17 18.35
CA LYS A 375 -15.97 -17.02 18.28
C LYS A 375 -17.21 -16.20 17.93
N PHE A 376 -17.41 -15.06 18.58
CA PHE A 376 -18.56 -14.20 18.24
C PHE A 376 -18.45 -13.60 16.83
N LEU A 377 -17.24 -13.27 16.39
CA LEU A 377 -17.01 -12.77 15.03
C LEU A 377 -17.24 -13.86 13.96
N SER A 378 -16.90 -15.13 14.24
CA SER A 378 -17.17 -16.23 13.30
C SER A 378 -18.67 -16.50 13.13
N GLU A 379 -19.45 -16.33 14.19
CA GLU A 379 -20.92 -16.47 14.12
C GLU A 379 -21.61 -15.24 13.51
N LYS A 380 -21.15 -14.03 13.89
CA LYS A 380 -21.73 -12.76 13.46
C LYS A 380 -20.62 -11.75 13.10
N PRO A 381 -20.09 -11.78 11.87
CA PRO A 381 -18.92 -10.97 11.47
C PRO A 381 -19.06 -9.45 11.62
N LEU A 382 -20.28 -8.93 11.46
CA LEU A 382 -20.62 -7.51 11.61
C LEU A 382 -21.18 -7.16 12.99
N ILE A 383 -20.98 -8.01 14.00
CA ILE A 383 -21.40 -7.72 15.38
C ILE A 383 -20.83 -6.38 15.86
N SER A 384 -21.69 -5.59 16.50
CA SER A 384 -21.33 -4.26 16.99
C SER A 384 -20.45 -4.35 18.24
N VAL A 385 -19.64 -3.32 18.50
CA VAL A 385 -18.81 -3.26 19.72
C VAL A 385 -19.68 -3.25 20.99
N SER A 386 -20.85 -2.60 20.93
CA SER A 386 -21.81 -2.58 22.04
C SER A 386 -22.39 -3.97 22.30
N GLU A 387 -22.78 -4.71 21.26
CA GLU A 387 -23.29 -6.08 21.40
C GLU A 387 -22.21 -7.05 21.90
N LEU A 388 -20.95 -6.91 21.43
CA LEU A 388 -19.82 -7.65 21.99
C LEU A 388 -19.64 -7.34 23.48
N SER A 389 -19.78 -6.08 23.90
CA SER A 389 -19.68 -5.68 25.31
C SER A 389 -20.74 -6.35 26.17
N GLN A 390 -21.98 -6.36 25.70
CA GLN A 390 -23.08 -7.04 26.39
C GLN A 390 -22.88 -8.55 26.49
N ARG A 391 -22.40 -9.21 25.41
CA ARG A 391 -22.21 -10.66 25.38
C ARG A 391 -20.98 -11.15 26.14
N THR A 392 -19.91 -10.35 26.16
CA THR A 392 -18.63 -10.72 26.80
C THR A 392 -18.49 -10.21 28.23
N GLY A 393 -19.29 -9.21 28.63
CA GLY A 393 -19.12 -8.49 29.90
C GLY A 393 -17.93 -7.53 29.92
N LEU A 394 -17.19 -7.39 28.82
CA LEU A 394 -16.02 -6.50 28.73
C LEU A 394 -16.43 -5.07 28.40
N SER A 395 -15.64 -4.09 28.86
CA SER A 395 -15.86 -2.69 28.52
C SER A 395 -15.68 -2.41 27.02
N ILE A 396 -16.39 -1.42 26.49
CA ILE A 396 -16.26 -0.96 25.09
C ILE A 396 -14.79 -0.63 24.73
N PRO A 397 -14.03 0.14 25.54
CA PRO A 397 -12.60 0.40 25.28
C PRO A 397 -11.76 -0.88 25.21
N THR A 398 -12.02 -1.85 26.09
CA THR A 398 -11.32 -3.14 26.08
C THR A 398 -11.59 -3.90 24.78
N ILE A 399 -12.84 -3.95 24.32
CA ILE A 399 -13.19 -4.63 23.06
C ILE A 399 -12.58 -3.94 21.86
N GLN A 400 -12.61 -2.61 21.80
CA GLN A 400 -11.94 -1.87 20.72
C GLN A 400 -10.45 -2.18 20.69
N LYS A 401 -9.80 -2.24 21.85
CA LYS A 401 -8.41 -2.64 21.98
C LYS A 401 -8.18 -4.07 21.50
N LEU A 402 -9.02 -5.03 21.90
CA LEU A 402 -8.89 -6.44 21.51
C LEU A 402 -9.14 -6.65 20.01
N LEU A 403 -10.15 -6.00 19.42
CA LEU A 403 -10.38 -6.03 17.97
C LEU A 403 -9.19 -5.45 17.20
N ARG A 404 -8.58 -4.36 17.69
CA ARG A 404 -7.36 -3.80 17.11
C ARG A 404 -6.19 -4.78 17.23
N ILE A 405 -6.05 -5.46 18.37
CA ILE A 405 -5.01 -6.47 18.56
C ILE A 405 -5.21 -7.64 17.60
N LEU A 406 -6.41 -8.21 17.50
CA LEU A 406 -6.73 -9.29 16.57
C LEU A 406 -6.46 -8.91 15.11
N ARG A 407 -6.82 -7.68 14.71
CA ARG A 407 -6.49 -7.15 13.38
C ARG A 407 -4.99 -7.06 13.15
N LEU A 408 -4.20 -6.60 14.12
CA LEU A 408 -2.74 -6.45 13.94
C LEU A 408 -1.97 -7.77 14.05
N LYS A 409 -2.43 -8.66 14.95
CA LYS A 409 -1.73 -9.88 15.34
C LYS A 409 -2.06 -11.05 14.43
N ALA A 410 -3.35 -11.17 14.10
CA ALA A 410 -3.89 -12.30 13.37
C ALA A 410 -4.52 -11.90 12.03
N ASN A 411 -4.36 -10.62 11.64
CA ASN A 411 -4.97 -10.06 10.44
C ASN A 411 -6.42 -10.53 10.29
N ILE A 412 -7.24 -10.36 11.33
CA ILE A 412 -8.65 -10.74 11.28
C ILE A 412 -9.45 -9.49 10.94
N TRP A 413 -10.27 -9.56 9.89
CA TRP A 413 -11.20 -8.49 9.56
C TRP A 413 -12.51 -9.06 8.99
N PRO A 414 -13.63 -8.36 9.17
CA PRO A 414 -14.86 -8.72 8.48
C PRO A 414 -14.69 -8.48 6.98
N SER A 415 -15.14 -9.43 6.18
CA SER A 415 -15.14 -9.40 4.73
C SER A 415 -16.55 -9.66 4.20
N LEU A 416 -16.71 -9.57 2.88
CA LEU A 416 -17.96 -9.87 2.19
C LEU A 416 -17.74 -10.97 1.16
N LEU A 417 -18.57 -12.00 1.24
CA LEU A 417 -18.78 -12.95 0.16
C LEU A 417 -19.86 -12.40 -0.76
N VAL A 418 -19.67 -12.53 -2.07
CA VAL A 418 -20.63 -12.03 -3.06
C VAL A 418 -21.11 -13.20 -3.90
N ASP A 419 -22.43 -13.36 -3.97
CA ASP A 419 -23.07 -14.31 -4.87
C ASP A 419 -23.14 -13.70 -6.27
N LEU A 420 -22.20 -14.11 -7.12
CA LEU A 420 -22.07 -13.62 -8.49
C LEU A 420 -23.16 -14.16 -9.41
N ASN A 421 -23.75 -15.32 -9.10
CA ASN A 421 -24.89 -15.83 -9.86
C ASN A 421 -26.10 -14.89 -9.71
N LYS A 422 -26.28 -14.27 -8.53
CA LYS A 422 -27.29 -13.21 -8.32
C LYS A 422 -26.95 -11.88 -9.03
N LEU A 423 -25.73 -11.72 -9.52
CA LEU A 423 -25.30 -10.60 -10.37
C LEU A 423 -25.32 -10.92 -11.88
N ASN A 424 -25.91 -12.05 -12.31
CA ASN A 424 -25.88 -12.55 -13.69
C ASN A 424 -24.46 -12.81 -14.22
N ILE A 425 -23.57 -13.29 -13.35
CA ILE A 425 -22.21 -13.69 -13.69
C ILE A 425 -22.06 -15.19 -13.40
N SER A 426 -21.77 -15.97 -14.43
CA SER A 426 -21.38 -17.38 -14.33
C SER A 426 -19.88 -17.49 -14.04
N CYS A 427 -19.54 -18.31 -13.05
CA CYS A 427 -18.17 -18.45 -12.58
C CYS A 427 -17.56 -19.79 -12.97
N PHE A 428 -16.30 -19.79 -13.36
CA PHE A 428 -15.57 -20.99 -13.77
C PHE A 428 -14.24 -21.11 -13.05
N LEU A 429 -13.92 -22.32 -12.57
CA LEU A 429 -12.57 -22.73 -12.19
C LEU A 429 -11.96 -23.44 -13.38
N VAL A 430 -10.81 -22.95 -13.83
CA VAL A 430 -10.10 -23.52 -14.98
C VAL A 430 -8.69 -23.87 -14.57
N PHE A 431 -8.36 -25.15 -14.62
CA PHE A 431 -7.01 -25.66 -14.38
C PHE A 431 -6.29 -25.85 -15.71
N LEU A 432 -5.10 -25.27 -15.83
CA LEU A 432 -4.29 -25.31 -17.05
C LEU A 432 -2.92 -25.91 -16.74
N LYS A 433 -2.49 -26.85 -17.58
CA LYS A 433 -1.11 -27.29 -17.67
C LYS A 433 -0.43 -26.51 -18.79
N ILE A 434 0.32 -25.49 -18.42
CA ILE A 434 1.04 -24.60 -19.33
C ILE A 434 2.49 -25.03 -19.41
N VAL A 435 3.11 -24.88 -20.57
CA VAL A 435 4.54 -25.18 -20.75
C VAL A 435 5.39 -24.22 -19.89
N PRO A 436 6.34 -24.69 -19.06
CA PRO A 436 6.98 -23.86 -18.04
C PRO A 436 7.62 -22.54 -18.52
N HIS A 437 8.19 -22.52 -19.73
CA HIS A 437 8.94 -21.37 -20.25
C HIS A 437 8.06 -20.18 -20.68
N VAL A 438 6.76 -20.39 -20.90
CA VAL A 438 5.79 -19.33 -21.24
C VAL A 438 4.83 -18.99 -20.10
N LEU A 439 4.99 -19.63 -18.92
CA LEU A 439 4.01 -19.55 -17.84
C LEU A 439 3.77 -18.12 -17.37
N ASN A 440 4.82 -17.33 -17.16
CA ASN A 440 4.68 -15.98 -16.62
C ASN A 440 4.10 -15.01 -17.65
N GLU A 441 4.50 -15.14 -18.90
CA GLU A 441 4.01 -14.36 -20.03
C GLU A 441 2.52 -14.66 -20.25
N LEU A 442 2.13 -15.93 -20.23
CA LEU A 442 0.73 -16.33 -20.40
C LEU A 442 -0.14 -15.90 -19.22
N ILE A 443 0.38 -15.88 -17.98
CA ILE A 443 -0.32 -15.28 -16.84
C ILE A 443 -0.67 -13.82 -17.14
N ASN A 444 0.29 -13.04 -17.65
CA ASN A 444 0.06 -11.63 -17.99
C ASN A 444 -0.96 -11.47 -19.12
N ILE A 445 -0.89 -12.31 -20.16
CA ILE A 445 -1.84 -12.30 -21.28
C ILE A 445 -3.27 -12.65 -20.80
N ILE A 446 -3.44 -13.71 -20.00
CA ILE A 446 -4.74 -14.08 -19.44
C ILE A 446 -5.26 -12.96 -18.52
N TRP A 447 -4.36 -12.28 -17.80
CA TRP A 447 -4.74 -11.17 -16.94
C TRP A 447 -5.29 -9.95 -17.69
N LEU A 448 -4.96 -9.77 -18.97
CA LEU A 448 -5.55 -8.70 -19.78
C LEU A 448 -7.07 -8.88 -19.96
N PHE A 449 -7.57 -10.12 -19.92
CA PHE A 449 -8.99 -10.39 -20.10
C PHE A 449 -9.81 -9.92 -18.87
N PRO A 450 -10.65 -8.88 -18.96
CA PRO A 450 -11.24 -8.20 -17.79
C PRO A 450 -12.09 -9.09 -16.87
N TYR A 451 -12.62 -10.19 -17.41
CA TYR A 451 -13.44 -11.15 -16.66
C TYR A 451 -12.63 -12.33 -16.07
N CYS A 452 -11.30 -12.31 -16.14
CA CYS A 452 -10.45 -13.18 -15.32
C CYS A 452 -10.28 -12.56 -13.94
N GLY A 453 -10.99 -13.05 -12.92
CA GLY A 453 -11.03 -12.43 -11.59
C GLY A 453 -9.84 -12.82 -10.71
N ARG A 454 -9.30 -14.04 -10.89
CA ARG A 454 -8.14 -14.53 -10.13
C ARG A 454 -7.27 -15.47 -10.95
N ILE A 455 -5.97 -15.44 -10.70
CA ILE A 455 -5.00 -16.40 -11.23
C ILE A 455 -4.11 -16.86 -10.09
N TYR A 456 -3.92 -18.17 -9.96
CA TYR A 456 -3.02 -18.78 -8.98
C TYR A 456 -2.07 -19.75 -9.68
N LYS A 457 -0.78 -19.66 -9.33
CA LYS A 457 0.13 -20.78 -9.55
C LYS A 457 -0.22 -21.89 -8.58
N VAL A 458 -0.22 -23.12 -9.08
CA VAL A 458 -0.55 -24.31 -8.31
C VAL A 458 0.48 -25.41 -8.55
N PHE A 459 0.68 -26.29 -7.58
CA PHE A 459 1.58 -27.41 -7.68
C PHE A 459 0.77 -28.71 -7.60
N GLY A 460 0.77 -29.47 -8.69
CA GLY A 460 0.03 -30.71 -8.81
C GLY A 460 0.04 -31.20 -10.26
N GLU A 461 -1.07 -31.80 -10.70
CA GLU A 461 -1.20 -32.29 -12.07
C GLU A 461 -1.14 -31.15 -13.11
N THR A 462 -1.66 -29.98 -12.75
CA THR A 462 -1.60 -28.74 -13.53
C THR A 462 -0.77 -27.69 -12.78
N ASN A 463 -0.38 -26.60 -13.45
CA ASN A 463 0.47 -25.54 -12.87
C ASN A 463 -0.19 -24.16 -12.79
N LEU A 464 -1.40 -24.00 -13.33
CA LEU A 464 -2.19 -22.78 -13.20
C LEU A 464 -3.66 -23.06 -12.88
N LEU A 465 -4.24 -22.22 -12.01
CA LEU A 465 -5.66 -22.15 -11.72
C LEU A 465 -6.17 -20.73 -12.01
N CYS A 466 -7.10 -20.62 -12.94
CA CYS A 466 -7.76 -19.37 -13.31
C CYS A 466 -9.22 -19.39 -12.85
N TYR A 467 -9.69 -18.26 -12.31
CA TYR A 467 -11.08 -18.04 -11.92
C TYR A 467 -11.72 -17.02 -12.86
N PHE A 468 -12.55 -17.50 -13.79
CA PHE A 468 -13.25 -16.67 -14.75
C PHE A 468 -14.66 -16.33 -14.27
N GLN A 469 -15.11 -15.11 -14.57
CA GLN A 469 -16.37 -14.54 -14.10
C GLN A 469 -17.11 -13.95 -15.29
N LEU A 470 -17.74 -14.79 -16.12
CA LEU A 470 -18.34 -14.37 -17.39
C LEU A 470 -19.79 -13.91 -17.18
N PRO A 471 -20.28 -12.90 -17.91
CA PRO A 471 -21.71 -12.64 -18.02
C PRO A 471 -22.45 -13.92 -18.41
N SER A 472 -23.52 -14.26 -17.69
CA SER A 472 -24.17 -15.58 -17.83
C SER A 472 -24.68 -15.87 -19.25
N GLN A 473 -24.96 -14.82 -20.04
CA GLN A 473 -25.37 -14.95 -21.44
C GLN A 473 -24.21 -15.31 -22.38
N ASN A 474 -22.96 -15.15 -21.94
CA ASN A 474 -21.74 -15.37 -22.70
C ASN A 474 -20.89 -16.50 -22.10
N LYS A 475 -21.48 -17.36 -21.28
CA LYS A 475 -20.74 -18.39 -20.54
C LYS A 475 -19.97 -19.37 -21.45
N ASP A 476 -20.50 -19.64 -22.65
CA ASP A 476 -19.89 -20.55 -23.63
C ASP A 476 -18.57 -20.01 -24.21
N PHE A 477 -18.30 -18.71 -24.06
CA PHE A 477 -17.04 -18.06 -24.48
C PHE A 477 -15.80 -18.75 -23.90
N ILE A 478 -15.91 -19.32 -22.70
CA ILE A 478 -14.77 -19.97 -22.04
C ILE A 478 -14.19 -21.10 -22.90
N HIS A 479 -15.05 -21.87 -23.57
CA HIS A 479 -14.61 -22.98 -24.41
C HIS A 479 -13.86 -22.49 -25.65
N GLU A 480 -14.32 -21.40 -26.26
CA GLU A 480 -13.65 -20.79 -27.40
C GLU A 480 -12.29 -20.19 -27.01
N TYR A 481 -12.25 -19.45 -25.90
CA TYR A 481 -11.02 -18.87 -25.35
C TYR A 481 -9.95 -19.94 -25.09
N LEU A 482 -10.34 -21.04 -24.43
CA LEU A 482 -9.42 -22.14 -24.12
C LEU A 482 -9.03 -22.96 -25.36
N THR A 483 -9.93 -23.09 -26.33
CA THR A 483 -9.61 -23.73 -27.62
C THR A 483 -8.55 -22.93 -28.38
N THR A 484 -8.60 -21.60 -28.35
CA THR A 484 -7.56 -20.74 -28.94
C THR A 484 -6.20 -20.98 -28.27
N LEU A 485 -6.13 -20.99 -26.94
CA LEU A 485 -4.90 -21.29 -26.21
C LEU A 485 -4.32 -22.66 -26.55
N LYS A 486 -5.19 -23.68 -26.67
CA LYS A 486 -4.78 -25.04 -27.02
C LYS A 486 -4.28 -25.17 -28.46
N ARG A 487 -4.89 -24.46 -29.42
CA ARG A 487 -4.47 -24.47 -30.84
C ARG A 487 -3.11 -23.82 -31.07
N MET A 488 -2.64 -23.02 -30.12
CA MET A 488 -1.35 -22.34 -30.17
C MET A 488 -0.26 -23.11 -29.41
N ASP A 489 -0.51 -24.37 -29.03
CA ASP A 489 0.42 -25.26 -28.32
C ASP A 489 0.98 -24.71 -26.99
N LEU A 490 0.30 -23.74 -26.39
CA LEU A 490 0.71 -23.15 -25.09
C LEU A 490 0.18 -23.94 -23.88
N VAL A 491 -0.85 -24.78 -24.10
CA VAL A 491 -1.58 -25.50 -23.04
C VAL A 491 -1.68 -26.98 -23.38
N GLU A 492 -1.10 -27.83 -22.55
CA GLU A 492 -1.07 -29.29 -22.70
C GLU A 492 -2.38 -29.94 -22.24
N LYS A 493 -2.93 -29.46 -21.11
CA LYS A 493 -4.13 -30.01 -20.46
C LYS A 493 -5.00 -28.90 -19.89
N THR A 494 -6.31 -29.07 -20.04
CA THR A 494 -7.34 -28.17 -19.51
C THR A 494 -8.36 -28.95 -18.69
N SER A 495 -8.77 -28.41 -17.55
CA SER A 495 -9.96 -28.87 -16.82
C SER A 495 -10.85 -27.70 -16.45
N ILE A 496 -12.15 -27.80 -16.71
CA ILE A 496 -13.13 -26.71 -16.60
C ILE A 496 -14.27 -27.13 -15.66
N PHE A 497 -14.56 -26.26 -14.69
CA PHE A 497 -15.64 -26.46 -13.73
C PHE A 497 -16.49 -25.20 -13.59
N GLU A 498 -17.77 -25.26 -13.98
CA GLU A 498 -18.77 -24.22 -13.71
C GLU A 498 -19.19 -24.27 -12.23
N ILE A 499 -19.25 -23.12 -11.56
CA ILE A 499 -19.61 -23.01 -10.14
C ILE A 499 -21.11 -22.78 -9.97
N GLU A 500 -21.78 -23.71 -9.30
CA GLU A 500 -23.20 -23.62 -8.98
C GLU A 500 -23.46 -22.87 -7.66
N ALA A 501 -22.60 -23.10 -6.66
CA ALA A 501 -22.73 -22.54 -5.32
C ALA A 501 -21.36 -22.30 -4.68
N PHE A 502 -21.32 -21.37 -3.72
CA PHE A 502 -20.11 -20.99 -2.99
C PHE A 502 -20.28 -21.29 -1.50
N TYR A 503 -19.23 -21.81 -0.88
CA TYR A 503 -19.16 -22.12 0.54
C TYR A 503 -17.92 -21.49 1.17
N TYR A 504 -18.04 -21.08 2.42
CA TYR A 504 -16.93 -20.63 3.24
C TYR A 504 -17.30 -20.83 4.70
N ASN A 505 -16.37 -21.32 5.50
CA ASN A 505 -16.53 -21.34 6.94
C ASN A 505 -15.21 -21.03 7.65
N PHE A 506 -15.34 -20.42 8.82
CA PHE A 506 -14.26 -20.23 9.78
C PHE A 506 -14.74 -20.70 11.15
N ASN A 507 -13.99 -21.59 11.78
CA ASN A 507 -14.37 -22.21 13.04
C ASN A 507 -13.18 -22.24 14.02
N PRO A 508 -13.15 -21.38 15.04
CA PRO A 508 -12.03 -21.31 15.97
C PRO A 508 -12.02 -22.43 17.03
N ARG A 509 -12.88 -23.46 16.93
CA ARG A 509 -13.05 -24.49 17.98
C ARG A 509 -11.78 -25.27 18.30
N PHE A 510 -10.91 -25.48 17.31
CA PHE A 510 -9.68 -26.25 17.44
C PHE A 510 -8.48 -25.41 17.91
N TYR A 511 -8.66 -24.11 18.13
CA TYR A 511 -7.57 -23.29 18.65
C TYR A 511 -7.41 -23.49 20.16
N ASP A 512 -6.23 -23.94 20.60
CA ASP A 512 -5.92 -24.15 22.02
C ASP A 512 -5.00 -23.04 22.54
N VAL A 513 -5.55 -22.23 23.45
CA VAL A 513 -4.84 -21.12 24.12
C VAL A 513 -3.63 -21.61 24.94
N LYS A 514 -3.67 -22.83 25.50
CA LYS A 514 -2.59 -23.35 26.35
C LYS A 514 -1.30 -23.60 25.57
N ILE A 515 -1.41 -24.21 24.39
CA ILE A 515 -0.28 -24.41 23.49
C ILE A 515 -0.07 -23.26 22.51
N SER A 516 -1.04 -22.33 22.45
CA SER A 516 -1.04 -21.18 21.54
C SER A 516 -0.93 -21.59 20.06
N ASP A 517 -1.66 -22.63 19.69
CA ASP A 517 -1.69 -23.18 18.34
C ASP A 517 -3.03 -23.85 18.03
N TRP A 518 -3.23 -24.20 16.77
CA TRP A 518 -4.31 -25.10 16.36
C TRP A 518 -3.97 -26.53 16.80
N ASN A 519 -4.94 -27.22 17.40
CA ASN A 519 -4.84 -28.61 17.80
C ASN A 519 -5.98 -29.38 17.15
N ILE A 520 -5.74 -29.89 15.95
CA ILE A 520 -6.72 -30.65 15.19
C ILE A 520 -6.36 -32.13 15.35
N PRO A 521 -7.13 -32.92 16.11
CA PRO A 521 -6.90 -34.36 16.21
C PRO A 521 -7.37 -35.01 14.90
N TRP A 522 -6.48 -35.08 13.91
CA TRP A 522 -6.82 -35.54 12.55
C TRP A 522 -7.28 -37.00 12.49
N ASP A 523 -6.81 -37.83 13.42
CA ASP A 523 -7.26 -39.20 13.62
C ASP A 523 -8.71 -39.27 14.13
N GLU A 524 -9.04 -38.51 15.17
CA GLU A 524 -10.40 -38.41 15.70
C GLU A 524 -11.34 -37.77 14.68
N TRP A 525 -10.93 -36.66 14.06
CA TRP A 525 -11.70 -35.99 13.02
C TRP A 525 -11.93 -36.91 11.83
N GLY A 526 -10.92 -37.67 11.40
CA GLY A 526 -11.04 -38.64 10.30
C GLY A 526 -12.00 -39.79 10.61
N LEU A 527 -11.93 -40.35 11.83
CA LEU A 527 -12.89 -41.38 12.28
C LEU A 527 -14.31 -40.82 12.37
N TRP A 528 -14.48 -39.63 12.94
CA TRP A 528 -15.76 -38.93 12.97
C TRP A 528 -16.26 -38.66 11.55
N PHE A 529 -15.39 -38.23 10.64
CA PHE A 529 -15.73 -37.94 9.25
C PHE A 529 -16.25 -39.19 8.53
N LYS A 530 -15.60 -40.34 8.73
CA LYS A 530 -16.07 -41.64 8.24
C LYS A 530 -17.47 -41.97 8.78
N GLU A 531 -17.69 -41.90 10.09
CA GLU A 531 -18.99 -42.19 10.70
C GLU A 531 -20.06 -41.20 10.23
N HIS A 532 -19.71 -39.92 10.07
CA HIS A 532 -20.59 -38.88 9.56
C HIS A 532 -21.07 -39.19 8.13
N LEU A 533 -20.17 -39.67 7.27
CA LEU A 533 -20.50 -40.08 5.91
C LEU A 533 -21.41 -41.32 5.89
N LEU A 534 -21.13 -42.32 6.74
CA LEU A 534 -21.88 -43.60 6.79
C LEU A 534 -23.29 -43.47 7.38
N THR A 535 -23.44 -42.73 8.48
CA THR A 535 -24.70 -42.67 9.25
C THR A 535 -25.79 -41.85 8.57
N LYS A 536 -25.46 -41.08 7.52
CA LYS A 536 -26.36 -40.18 6.79
C LYS A 536 -27.13 -39.18 7.69
N GLY A 537 -26.69 -38.96 8.94
CA GLY A 537 -27.35 -38.07 9.90
C GLY A 537 -27.44 -36.62 9.41
N TRP A 538 -26.55 -36.21 8.51
CA TRP A 538 -26.56 -34.92 7.84
C TRP A 538 -27.82 -34.68 6.98
N LEU A 539 -28.48 -35.73 6.45
CA LEU A 539 -29.72 -35.58 5.67
C LEU A 539 -30.83 -34.84 6.43
N TYR A 540 -30.88 -35.00 7.76
CA TYR A 540 -31.87 -34.33 8.61
C TYR A 540 -31.56 -32.84 8.81
N ALA A 541 -30.28 -32.46 8.84
CA ALA A 541 -29.85 -31.06 8.96
C ALA A 541 -30.17 -30.23 7.70
N PHE A 542 -30.17 -30.87 6.51
CA PHE A 542 -30.43 -30.19 5.23
C PHE A 542 -31.92 -30.10 4.84
N LYS A 543 -32.80 -30.96 5.39
CA LYS A 543 -34.24 -30.94 5.08
C LYS A 543 -34.98 -29.65 5.45
N TYR A 544 -34.38 -28.75 6.23
CA TYR A 544 -34.98 -27.49 6.70
C TYR A 544 -34.50 -26.21 6.01
N LYS A 545 -33.64 -26.28 4.98
CA LYS A 545 -33.30 -25.09 4.16
C LYS A 545 -34.10 -25.11 2.86
N THR A 546 -35.25 -24.44 2.92
CA THR A 546 -36.21 -24.22 1.84
C THR A 546 -35.56 -23.64 0.58
N LYS A 547 -36.05 -24.08 -0.59
CA LYS A 547 -35.79 -23.49 -1.92
C LYS A 547 -35.94 -21.96 -1.86
N GLU A 548 -34.84 -21.22 -1.88
CA GLU A 548 -34.88 -19.78 -2.17
C GLU A 548 -35.40 -19.60 -3.60
N GLN A 549 -36.55 -18.94 -3.74
CA GLN A 549 -37.02 -18.48 -5.03
C GLN A 549 -35.99 -17.48 -5.59
N LYS A 550 -35.40 -17.81 -6.75
CA LYS A 550 -34.59 -16.89 -7.56
C LYS A 550 -35.46 -15.72 -8.05
N ARG A 551 -35.77 -14.75 -7.20
CA ARG A 551 -36.31 -13.46 -7.66
C ARG A 551 -35.17 -12.73 -8.37
N LYS A 552 -35.35 -12.44 -9.67
CA LYS A 552 -34.44 -11.57 -10.42
C LYS A 552 -34.46 -10.19 -9.76
N LEU A 553 -33.38 -9.83 -9.08
CA LEU A 553 -33.22 -8.52 -8.45
C LEU A 553 -32.60 -7.56 -9.46
N LYS A 554 -33.17 -6.35 -9.56
CA LYS A 554 -32.59 -5.28 -10.38
C LYS A 554 -31.42 -4.64 -9.62
N ILE A 555 -30.22 -5.07 -9.96
CA ILE A 555 -28.96 -4.46 -9.52
C ILE A 555 -28.76 -3.13 -10.25
N LYS A 556 -28.19 -2.16 -9.56
CA LYS A 556 -27.73 -0.89 -10.14
C LYS A 556 -26.20 -0.82 -10.06
N LYS A 557 -25.59 -0.03 -10.93
CA LYS A 557 -24.16 0.26 -10.93
C LYS A 557 -23.66 0.74 -9.57
N ILE A 558 -24.45 1.56 -8.87
CA ILE A 558 -24.09 2.02 -7.51
C ILE A 558 -24.01 0.88 -6.49
N ASP A 559 -24.75 -0.22 -6.65
CA ASP A 559 -24.61 -1.38 -5.77
C ASP A 559 -23.26 -2.07 -5.97
N LEU A 560 -22.81 -2.17 -7.22
CA LEU A 560 -21.52 -2.75 -7.56
C LEU A 560 -20.38 -1.89 -7.02
N GLU A 561 -20.51 -0.56 -7.05
CA GLU A 561 -19.58 0.36 -6.40
C GLU A 561 -19.55 0.21 -4.87
N ILE A 562 -20.73 0.08 -4.24
CA ILE A 562 -20.82 -0.19 -2.80
C ILE A 562 -20.12 -1.51 -2.45
N ILE A 563 -20.39 -2.58 -3.21
CA ILE A 563 -19.74 -3.89 -3.01
C ILE A 563 -18.23 -3.76 -3.19
N ARG A 564 -17.77 -3.06 -4.24
CA ARG A 564 -16.34 -2.84 -4.51
C ARG A 564 -15.64 -2.21 -3.31
N LEU A 565 -16.21 -1.16 -2.72
CA LEU A 565 -15.64 -0.48 -1.56
C LEU A 565 -15.72 -1.32 -0.28
N LEU A 566 -16.85 -1.99 -0.03
CA LEU A 566 -17.04 -2.81 1.17
C LEU A 566 -16.22 -4.12 1.16
N ARG A 567 -15.82 -4.63 -0.02
CA ARG A 567 -14.90 -5.77 -0.10
C ARG A 567 -13.51 -5.42 0.45
N VAL A 568 -13.09 -4.17 0.30
CA VAL A 568 -11.82 -3.67 0.88
C VAL A 568 -11.97 -3.49 2.39
N ASN A 569 -13.08 -2.89 2.83
CA ASN A 569 -13.38 -2.74 4.25
C ASN A 569 -14.89 -2.83 4.49
N ALA A 570 -15.33 -3.97 5.02
CA ALA A 570 -16.75 -4.24 5.26
C ALA A 570 -17.36 -3.37 6.37
N ARG A 571 -16.52 -2.63 7.14
CA ARG A 571 -16.94 -1.71 8.20
C ARG A 571 -16.80 -0.23 7.81
N TYR A 572 -16.68 0.07 6.52
CA TYR A 572 -16.62 1.43 6.03
C TYR A 572 -17.79 2.27 6.58
N PRO A 573 -17.54 3.46 7.17
CA PRO A 573 -18.62 4.35 7.58
C PRO A 573 -19.49 4.72 6.38
N PHE A 574 -20.81 4.55 6.48
CA PHE A 574 -21.71 4.83 5.36
C PHE A 574 -21.71 6.29 4.93
N SER A 575 -21.45 7.24 5.84
CA SER A 575 -21.27 8.66 5.52
C SER A 575 -20.08 8.89 4.59
N GLU A 576 -18.97 8.19 4.83
CA GLU A 576 -17.76 8.30 4.03
C GLU A 576 -17.92 7.62 2.67
N LEU A 577 -18.58 6.44 2.63
CA LEU A 577 -19.00 5.83 1.35
C LEU A 577 -19.92 6.76 0.55
N GLY A 578 -20.89 7.38 1.23
CA GLY A 578 -21.80 8.33 0.61
C GLY A 578 -21.06 9.51 -0.02
N SER A 579 -20.13 10.12 0.72
CA SER A 579 -19.29 11.19 0.19
C SER A 579 -18.46 10.77 -1.02
N LYS A 580 -17.91 9.54 -1.03
CA LYS A 580 -17.15 9.00 -2.17
C LYS A 580 -18.01 8.73 -3.40
N LEU A 581 -19.27 8.33 -3.20
CA LEU A 581 -20.19 7.94 -4.26
C LEU A 581 -21.19 9.05 -4.65
N GLY A 582 -21.07 10.25 -4.05
CA GLY A 582 -21.95 11.39 -4.34
C GLY A 582 -23.39 11.24 -3.84
N VAL A 583 -23.62 10.45 -2.79
CA VAL A 583 -24.96 10.17 -2.23
C VAL A 583 -24.97 10.25 -0.69
N SER A 584 -26.15 10.23 -0.07
CA SER A 584 -26.24 10.27 1.39
C SER A 584 -25.84 8.93 2.03
N GLY A 585 -25.23 8.97 3.23
CA GLY A 585 -24.89 7.75 3.96
C GLY A 585 -26.11 6.91 4.36
N ALA A 586 -27.27 7.54 4.57
CA ALA A 586 -28.53 6.83 4.82
C ALA A 586 -28.96 5.99 3.60
N TYR A 587 -28.81 6.55 2.40
CA TYR A 587 -29.08 5.83 1.16
C TYR A 587 -28.16 4.61 1.00
N ILE A 588 -26.85 4.78 1.26
CA ILE A 588 -25.90 3.65 1.27
C ILE A 588 -26.34 2.57 2.26
N GLY A 589 -26.68 2.94 3.50
CA GLY A 589 -27.12 1.99 4.52
C GLY A 589 -28.36 1.19 4.10
N GLN A 590 -29.33 1.82 3.43
CA GLN A 590 -30.49 1.14 2.87
C GLN A 590 -30.10 0.14 1.77
N ARG A 591 -29.20 0.52 0.85
CA ARG A 591 -28.71 -0.38 -0.21
C ARG A 591 -27.95 -1.58 0.35
N VAL A 592 -27.03 -1.35 1.30
CA VAL A 592 -26.28 -2.44 1.96
C VAL A 592 -27.22 -3.42 2.65
N LYS A 593 -28.21 -2.92 3.40
CA LYS A 593 -29.22 -3.78 4.04
C LYS A 593 -30.01 -4.58 3.01
N HIS A 594 -30.37 -3.96 1.87
CA HIS A 594 -31.02 -4.66 0.77
C HIS A 594 -30.15 -5.77 0.18
N LEU A 595 -28.86 -5.52 -0.06
CA LEU A 595 -27.91 -6.51 -0.60
C LEU A 595 -27.70 -7.69 0.36
N ILE A 596 -27.68 -7.45 1.67
CA ILE A 596 -27.60 -8.52 2.69
C ILE A 596 -28.91 -9.32 2.71
N ASN A 597 -30.05 -8.64 2.82
CA ASN A 597 -31.36 -9.30 2.93
C ASN A 597 -31.75 -10.10 1.68
N SER A 598 -31.17 -9.76 0.53
CA SER A 598 -31.34 -10.52 -0.72
C SER A 598 -30.33 -11.66 -0.89
N GLY A 599 -29.36 -11.78 0.02
CA GLY A 599 -28.28 -12.74 -0.05
C GLY A 599 -27.34 -12.51 -1.24
N ILE A 600 -27.27 -11.29 -1.78
CA ILE A 600 -26.26 -10.92 -2.79
C ILE A 600 -24.89 -10.81 -2.12
N ILE A 601 -24.86 -10.24 -0.91
CA ILE A 601 -23.66 -10.23 -0.07
C ILE A 601 -23.91 -10.95 1.24
N THR A 602 -22.94 -11.77 1.64
CA THR A 602 -22.92 -12.45 2.94
C THR A 602 -21.70 -11.99 3.71
N PRO A 603 -21.87 -11.31 4.85
CA PRO A 603 -20.73 -10.96 5.69
C PRO A 603 -20.05 -12.21 6.22
N THR A 604 -18.72 -12.20 6.18
CA THR A 604 -17.85 -13.26 6.69
C THR A 604 -16.70 -12.65 7.48
N ILE A 605 -15.88 -13.47 8.11
CA ILE A 605 -14.54 -13.06 8.55
C ILE A 605 -13.51 -13.58 7.56
N ALA A 606 -12.44 -12.83 7.39
CA ALA A 606 -11.27 -13.28 6.67
C ALA A 606 -10.05 -13.16 7.58
N SER A 607 -9.12 -14.10 7.41
CA SER A 607 -7.81 -14.00 8.01
C SER A 607 -6.75 -14.49 7.03
N PHE A 608 -5.67 -13.73 6.95
CA PHE A 608 -4.46 -14.13 6.22
C PHE A 608 -3.40 -14.74 7.15
N ARG A 609 -3.62 -14.66 8.47
CA ARG A 609 -2.62 -14.98 9.47
C ARG A 609 -3.31 -15.43 10.72
N ILE A 610 -3.84 -16.65 10.74
CA ILE A 610 -4.36 -17.22 11.99
C ILE A 610 -3.53 -18.43 12.42
N GLY A 611 -2.44 -18.74 11.73
CA GLY A 611 -1.64 -19.95 11.93
C GLY A 611 -2.08 -21.14 11.08
N LEU A 612 -2.90 -20.91 10.04
CA LEU A 612 -3.33 -21.92 9.07
C LEU A 612 -2.60 -21.71 7.74
N ASP A 613 -1.29 -21.86 7.74
CA ASP A 613 -0.40 -21.37 6.68
C ASP A 613 -0.28 -22.31 5.46
N GLU A 614 -0.67 -23.58 5.59
CA GLU A 614 -0.67 -24.57 4.50
C GLU A 614 -2.08 -24.82 3.96
N SER A 615 -2.22 -25.03 2.65
CA SER A 615 -3.53 -25.37 2.04
C SER A 615 -3.39 -26.25 0.82
N ILE A 616 -4.40 -27.08 0.64
CA ILE A 616 -4.68 -27.76 -0.64
C ILE A 616 -5.89 -27.14 -1.31
N PHE A 617 -5.90 -27.20 -2.64
CA PHE A 617 -7.10 -27.17 -3.44
C PHE A 617 -7.42 -28.59 -3.89
N ALA A 618 -8.59 -29.09 -3.55
CA ALA A 618 -9.04 -30.41 -3.94
C ALA A 618 -10.36 -30.33 -4.71
N VAL A 619 -10.45 -31.07 -5.81
CA VAL A 619 -11.68 -31.27 -6.58
C VAL A 619 -12.10 -32.72 -6.39
N PHE A 620 -13.35 -32.95 -5.98
CA PHE A 620 -13.90 -34.27 -5.70
C PHE A 620 -15.12 -34.53 -6.59
N ASP A 621 -15.04 -35.58 -7.42
CA ASP A 621 -16.15 -36.08 -8.23
C ASP A 621 -17.02 -37.03 -7.39
N CYS A 622 -18.20 -36.56 -7.01
CA CYS A 622 -19.12 -37.24 -6.10
C CYS A 622 -20.56 -36.73 -6.31
N LYS A 623 -21.57 -37.49 -5.87
CA LYS A 623 -22.96 -37.07 -6.06
C LYS A 623 -23.28 -35.92 -5.10
N ASP A 624 -24.34 -35.19 -5.42
CA ASP A 624 -24.84 -34.06 -4.63
C ASP A 624 -25.01 -34.39 -3.13
N GLU A 625 -25.48 -35.60 -2.81
CA GLU A 625 -25.62 -36.09 -1.44
C GLU A 625 -24.28 -36.14 -0.71
N GLU A 626 -23.27 -36.78 -1.30
CA GLU A 626 -21.94 -36.90 -0.70
C GLU A 626 -21.22 -35.54 -0.66
N ALA A 627 -21.37 -34.70 -1.68
CA ALA A 627 -20.82 -33.35 -1.70
C ALA A 627 -21.34 -32.50 -0.52
N ASN A 628 -22.63 -32.60 -0.19
CA ASN A 628 -23.22 -31.92 0.97
C ASN A 628 -22.69 -32.48 2.30
N ALA A 629 -22.46 -33.78 2.39
CA ALA A 629 -21.86 -34.40 3.57
C ALA A 629 -20.40 -33.95 3.78
N ILE A 630 -19.59 -33.94 2.72
CA ILE A 630 -18.22 -33.44 2.75
C ILE A 630 -18.19 -31.97 3.15
N LYS A 631 -19.07 -31.15 2.55
CA LYS A 631 -19.26 -29.73 2.92
C LYS A 631 -19.53 -29.57 4.42
N SER A 632 -20.45 -30.37 4.98
CA SER A 632 -20.80 -30.30 6.41
C SER A 632 -19.63 -30.71 7.31
N ALA A 633 -18.84 -31.72 6.90
CA ALA A 633 -17.65 -32.11 7.64
C ALA A 633 -16.55 -31.06 7.59
N PHE A 634 -16.40 -30.36 6.45
CA PHE A 634 -15.41 -29.31 6.30
C PHE A 634 -15.77 -28.05 7.09
N ASP A 635 -17.04 -27.78 7.35
CA ASP A 635 -17.46 -26.69 8.26
C ASP A 635 -16.93 -26.87 9.69
N GLU A 636 -16.56 -28.08 10.08
CA GLU A 636 -15.94 -28.34 11.37
C GLU A 636 -14.44 -28.00 11.41
N LEU A 637 -13.81 -27.81 10.24
CA LEU A 637 -12.40 -27.46 10.13
C LEU A 637 -12.16 -25.97 10.44
N PRO A 638 -10.94 -25.60 10.85
CA PRO A 638 -10.58 -24.23 11.21
C PRO A 638 -10.97 -23.18 10.17
N MET A 639 -10.67 -23.44 8.90
CA MET A 639 -11.03 -22.57 7.80
C MET A 639 -11.02 -23.34 6.48
N TRP A 640 -12.06 -23.14 5.68
CA TRP A 640 -12.12 -23.68 4.33
C TRP A 640 -12.98 -22.82 3.43
N GLN A 641 -12.76 -22.97 2.12
CA GLN A 641 -13.59 -22.40 1.06
C GLN A 641 -14.02 -23.53 0.13
N GLY A 642 -15.25 -23.50 -0.35
CA GLY A 642 -15.81 -24.54 -1.20
C GLY A 642 -16.61 -24.00 -2.36
N PHE A 643 -16.78 -24.84 -3.38
CA PHE A 643 -17.62 -24.58 -4.52
C PHE A 643 -18.34 -25.87 -4.90
N LYS A 644 -19.66 -25.80 -5.05
CA LYS A 644 -20.38 -26.84 -5.79
C LYS A 644 -20.09 -26.64 -7.26
N ILE A 645 -19.69 -27.70 -7.94
CA ILE A 645 -19.20 -27.62 -9.32
C ILE A 645 -19.88 -28.63 -10.26
N ASN A 646 -19.87 -28.28 -11.54
CA ASN A 646 -20.25 -29.12 -12.67
C ASN A 646 -19.24 -28.93 -13.82
N GLY A 647 -19.12 -29.87 -14.76
CA GLY A 647 -18.20 -29.81 -15.90
C GLY A 647 -17.45 -31.12 -16.09
N ASP A 648 -16.11 -31.07 -16.15
CA ASP A 648 -15.29 -32.26 -16.31
C ASP A 648 -15.40 -33.25 -15.12
N MET A 649 -15.84 -32.73 -13.96
CA MET A 649 -16.20 -33.47 -12.75
C MET A 649 -17.40 -32.78 -12.10
N GLU A 650 -18.27 -33.55 -11.46
CA GLU A 650 -19.44 -33.05 -10.73
C GLU A 650 -19.27 -33.31 -9.23
N GLY A 651 -19.51 -32.30 -8.39
CA GLY A 651 -19.37 -32.47 -6.94
C GLY A 651 -18.84 -31.23 -6.23
N LEU A 652 -17.70 -31.35 -5.55
CA LEU A 652 -17.15 -30.32 -4.66
C LEU A 652 -15.70 -29.96 -5.03
N ALA A 653 -15.45 -28.70 -5.35
CA ALA A 653 -14.12 -28.11 -5.27
C ALA A 653 -13.94 -27.43 -3.91
N SER A 654 -12.77 -27.54 -3.31
CA SER A 654 -12.50 -27.04 -1.97
C SER A 654 -11.06 -26.56 -1.80
N MET A 655 -10.89 -25.49 -1.05
CA MET A 655 -9.60 -25.04 -0.54
C MET A 655 -9.63 -25.17 0.98
N VAL A 656 -8.83 -26.09 1.52
CA VAL A 656 -8.78 -26.40 2.95
C VAL A 656 -7.49 -25.86 3.54
N TYR A 657 -7.58 -25.12 4.65
CA TYR A 657 -6.45 -24.47 5.31
C TYR A 657 -6.09 -25.20 6.60
N VAL A 658 -4.82 -25.52 6.77
CA VAL A 658 -4.30 -26.29 7.91
C VAL A 658 -3.06 -25.63 8.51
N PRO A 659 -2.72 -25.95 9.77
CA PRO A 659 -1.47 -25.54 10.39
C PRO A 659 -0.26 -26.06 9.63
N ALA A 660 0.85 -25.35 9.74
CA ALA A 660 2.08 -25.75 9.06
C ALA A 660 2.60 -27.09 9.60
N GLY A 661 2.89 -28.02 8.69
CA GLY A 661 3.33 -29.38 9.01
C GLY A 661 2.20 -30.40 9.14
N GLU A 662 0.93 -30.00 9.09
CA GLU A 662 -0.22 -30.91 9.27
C GLU A 662 -0.88 -31.35 7.94
N LEU A 663 -0.38 -30.85 6.81
CA LEU A 663 -0.97 -31.17 5.50
C LEU A 663 -1.01 -32.67 5.20
N GLN A 664 0.00 -33.42 5.61
CA GLN A 664 0.06 -34.86 5.40
C GLN A 664 -1.05 -35.61 6.15
N GLU A 665 -1.43 -35.14 7.35
CA GLU A 665 -2.47 -35.76 8.17
C GLU A 665 -3.86 -35.54 7.56
N LEU A 666 -4.13 -34.32 7.07
CA LEU A 666 -5.33 -34.02 6.29
C LEU A 666 -5.42 -34.92 5.04
N LEU A 667 -4.32 -35.01 4.27
CA LEU A 667 -4.28 -35.84 3.06
C LEU A 667 -4.47 -37.33 3.37
N TYR A 668 -3.91 -37.81 4.48
CA TYR A 668 -4.14 -39.18 4.95
C TYR A 668 -5.62 -39.42 5.26
N ALA A 669 -6.27 -38.51 5.99
CA ALA A 669 -7.70 -38.62 6.30
C ALA A 669 -8.57 -38.60 5.03
N ILE A 670 -8.31 -37.67 4.10
CA ILE A 670 -9.01 -37.61 2.81
C ILE A 670 -8.81 -38.91 2.02
N ASN A 671 -7.56 -39.39 1.90
CA ASN A 671 -7.26 -40.59 1.15
C ASN A 671 -7.98 -41.81 1.73
N LYS A 672 -7.84 -42.03 3.04
CA LYS A 672 -8.40 -43.20 3.73
C LYS A 672 -9.92 -43.22 3.74
N TYR A 673 -10.56 -42.06 3.93
CA TYR A 673 -12.00 -42.00 4.20
C TYR A 673 -12.85 -41.51 3.04
N LEU A 674 -12.28 -40.86 2.01
CA LEU A 674 -12.99 -40.47 0.79
C LEU A 674 -12.58 -41.27 -0.44
N ILE A 675 -11.28 -41.48 -0.65
CA ILE A 675 -10.74 -42.07 -1.88
C ILE A 675 -10.77 -43.60 -1.80
N GLU A 676 -10.13 -44.19 -0.78
CA GLU A 676 -10.10 -45.65 -0.58
C GLU A 676 -11.49 -46.25 -0.32
N SER A 677 -12.37 -45.46 0.31
CA SER A 677 -13.78 -45.82 0.56
C SER A 677 -14.67 -45.71 -0.68
N LYS A 678 -14.14 -45.17 -1.80
CA LYS A 678 -14.87 -44.95 -3.06
C LYS A 678 -16.10 -44.05 -2.95
N ILE A 679 -16.11 -43.15 -1.96
CA ILE A 679 -17.10 -42.07 -1.88
C ILE A 679 -16.85 -41.05 -2.98
N VAL A 680 -15.57 -40.83 -3.31
CA VAL A 680 -15.13 -39.99 -4.42
C VAL A 680 -14.64 -40.87 -5.56
N ASN A 681 -15.16 -40.66 -6.77
CA ASN A 681 -14.83 -41.46 -7.95
C ASN A 681 -13.52 -41.02 -8.61
N LYS A 682 -13.34 -39.70 -8.73
CA LYS A 682 -12.17 -39.03 -9.30
C LYS A 682 -11.81 -37.84 -8.43
N TYR A 683 -10.55 -37.46 -8.42
CA TYR A 683 -10.10 -36.30 -7.68
C TYR A 683 -8.93 -35.58 -8.35
N MET A 684 -8.79 -34.31 -8.04
CA MET A 684 -7.58 -33.52 -8.30
C MET A 684 -7.15 -32.87 -7.00
N ILE A 685 -5.86 -32.87 -6.69
CA ILE A 685 -5.31 -32.20 -5.51
C ILE A 685 -4.10 -31.38 -5.94
N HIS A 686 -4.08 -30.12 -5.50
CA HIS A 686 -2.99 -29.18 -5.75
C HIS A 686 -2.64 -28.40 -4.50
N ILE A 687 -1.39 -27.97 -4.40
CA ILE A 687 -0.96 -26.96 -3.42
C ILE A 687 -1.06 -25.59 -4.10
N ILE A 688 -1.65 -24.60 -3.43
CA ILE A 688 -1.80 -23.25 -4.00
C ILE A 688 -0.69 -22.32 -3.51
N GLU A 689 -0.09 -21.57 -4.43
CA GLU A 689 0.78 -20.45 -4.09
C GLU A 689 -0.06 -19.24 -3.64
N ARG A 690 -0.12 -19.01 -2.33
CA ARG A 690 -1.13 -18.11 -1.72
C ARG A 690 -0.93 -16.61 -2.00
N TRP A 691 0.32 -16.13 -2.13
CA TRP A 691 0.63 -14.69 -2.10
C TRP A 691 0.88 -14.06 -3.47
N THR A 692 1.35 -14.83 -4.45
CA THR A 692 1.73 -14.32 -5.78
C THR A 692 0.58 -14.37 -6.79
N GLY A 693 -0.60 -14.82 -6.37
CA GLY A 693 -1.78 -14.89 -7.24
C GLY A 693 -2.36 -13.51 -7.55
N MET A 694 -2.69 -13.26 -8.82
CA MET A 694 -3.33 -12.03 -9.27
C MET A 694 -4.82 -12.05 -8.90
N ARG A 695 -5.37 -10.92 -8.44
CA ARG A 695 -6.77 -10.82 -8.00
C ARG A 695 -7.36 -9.45 -8.34
N ARG A 696 -8.57 -9.41 -8.89
CA ARG A 696 -9.32 -8.18 -9.15
C ARG A 696 -10.80 -8.37 -8.84
N TRP A 697 -11.49 -7.25 -8.67
CA TRP A 697 -12.94 -7.24 -8.73
C TRP A 697 -13.42 -7.10 -10.17
N LEU A 698 -14.67 -7.48 -10.44
CA LEU A 698 -15.31 -7.19 -11.71
C LEU A 698 -15.23 -5.69 -12.01
N PRO A 699 -14.74 -5.27 -13.20
CA PRO A 699 -14.69 -3.87 -13.58
C PRO A 699 -16.10 -3.28 -13.64
N VAL A 700 -16.42 -2.35 -12.74
CA VAL A 700 -17.78 -1.78 -12.60
C VAL A 700 -18.13 -0.91 -13.81
N GLU A 701 -17.12 -0.39 -14.50
CA GLU A 701 -17.20 0.28 -15.80
C GLU A 701 -17.79 -0.61 -16.91
N LEU A 702 -17.69 -1.94 -16.79
CA LEU A 702 -18.31 -2.89 -17.72
C LEU A 702 -19.77 -3.19 -17.35
N TYR A 703 -20.37 -2.46 -16.41
CA TYR A 703 -21.79 -2.58 -16.09
C TYR A 703 -22.57 -1.32 -16.47
N ASN A 704 -23.69 -1.54 -17.16
CA ASN A 704 -24.66 -0.52 -17.52
C ASN A 704 -26.03 -0.87 -16.91
N ASP A 705 -26.75 0.13 -16.37
CA ASP A 705 -28.03 -0.10 -15.67
C ASP A 705 -29.16 -0.59 -16.59
N ASP A 706 -29.06 -0.33 -17.89
CA ASP A 706 -30.06 -0.69 -18.90
C ASP A 706 -29.73 -2.02 -19.59
N VAL A 707 -28.45 -2.22 -19.96
CA VAL A 707 -27.98 -3.37 -20.74
C VAL A 707 -27.40 -4.49 -19.86
N GLY A 708 -26.96 -4.18 -18.65
CA GLY A 708 -26.27 -5.09 -17.74
C GLY A 708 -24.76 -5.16 -18.01
N TRP A 709 -24.18 -6.35 -17.91
CA TRP A 709 -22.75 -6.56 -18.14
C TRP A 709 -22.41 -6.50 -19.63
N ILE A 710 -21.47 -5.62 -19.98
CA ILE A 710 -20.98 -5.41 -21.33
C ILE A 710 -19.95 -6.47 -21.66
N PHE A 711 -20.17 -7.24 -22.72
CA PHE A 711 -19.26 -8.30 -23.16
C PHE A 711 -18.86 -8.12 -24.62
N LYS A 712 -17.57 -7.91 -24.88
CA LYS A 712 -17.02 -7.66 -26.22
C LYS A 712 -16.25 -8.85 -26.75
N LYS A 713 -16.98 -9.91 -27.14
CA LYS A 713 -16.42 -11.19 -27.57
C LYS A 713 -15.25 -11.08 -28.56
N GLU A 714 -15.48 -10.42 -29.71
CA GLU A 714 -14.49 -10.34 -30.79
C GLU A 714 -13.23 -9.57 -30.38
N GLU A 715 -13.40 -8.47 -29.63
CA GLU A 715 -12.28 -7.66 -29.11
C GLU A 715 -11.37 -8.50 -28.21
N TYR A 716 -11.96 -9.31 -27.32
CA TYR A 716 -11.19 -10.16 -26.39
C TYR A 716 -10.45 -11.30 -27.09
N LEU A 717 -11.03 -11.91 -28.13
CA LEU A 717 -10.36 -12.97 -28.90
C LEU A 717 -9.25 -12.43 -29.80
N ASN A 718 -9.47 -11.27 -30.44
CA ASN A 718 -8.44 -10.64 -31.25
C ASN A 718 -7.26 -10.20 -30.36
N GLN A 719 -7.54 -9.56 -29.23
CA GLN A 719 -6.49 -9.19 -28.27
C GLN A 719 -5.69 -10.41 -27.78
N LEU A 720 -6.36 -11.54 -27.49
CA LEU A 720 -5.68 -12.77 -27.11
C LEU A 720 -4.72 -13.25 -28.21
N LYS A 721 -5.19 -13.27 -29.47
CA LYS A 721 -4.38 -13.72 -30.61
C LYS A 721 -3.18 -12.80 -30.84
N ASP A 722 -3.42 -11.49 -30.86
CA ASP A 722 -2.37 -10.47 -31.09
C ASP A 722 -1.25 -10.58 -30.03
N GLU A 723 -1.60 -10.78 -28.75
CA GLU A 723 -0.60 -10.90 -27.68
C GLU A 723 0.16 -12.22 -27.70
N ILE A 724 -0.47 -13.30 -28.17
CA ILE A 724 0.21 -14.59 -28.36
C ILE A 724 1.12 -14.56 -29.59
N GLU A 725 0.73 -13.89 -30.68
CA GLU A 725 1.60 -13.70 -31.84
C GLU A 725 2.88 -12.96 -31.44
N LYS A 726 2.77 -11.87 -30.66
CA LYS A 726 3.92 -11.15 -30.08
C LYS A 726 4.79 -12.00 -29.16
N LEU A 727 4.21 -12.99 -28.48
CA LEU A 727 4.95 -13.92 -27.64
C LEU A 727 5.82 -14.85 -28.49
N ASN A 728 5.31 -15.31 -29.62
CA ASN A 728 6.03 -16.19 -30.55
C ASN A 728 7.12 -15.48 -31.36
N GLU A 729 7.06 -14.14 -31.47
CA GLU A 729 8.10 -13.31 -32.12
C GLU A 729 9.33 -13.06 -31.24
N LYS A 730 9.25 -13.33 -29.93
CA LYS A 730 10.34 -13.18 -28.95
C LYS A 730 11.04 -14.50 -28.68
#